data_AF-A0A024GLK0-F1
#
_entry.id   AF-A0A024GLK0-F1
#
_cell.length_a   1.000
_cell.length_b   1.000
_cell.length_c   1.000
_cell.angle_alpha   90.00
_cell.angle_beta   90.00
_cell.angle_gamma   90.00
#
_symmetry.space_group_name_H-M   'P 1'
#
loop_
_entity.id
_entity.type
_entity.pdbx_description
1 polymer ?
#
loop_
_entity_poly.entity_id
_entity_poly.type
_entity_poly.pdbx_seq_one_letter_code
_entity_poly.pdbx_strand_id
1 'polypeptide(L)'
;MTCNNSPFAQFSTLRLGDSSNRESNHEPSRMLSTDQILEQLAAIIGPKGFSTDEEKQLCALFTKTPHPIAYDGFEPTGRVTLASGLQRVINAKRLMKAGCHVRFWIGDVFAMLNNKFGGDLNKYQTIAQYMVQVWKALGLDATTQDNFEILLSSSEIARHADKYWSRVLDIAGHFSVERIQQCATMMGRDVDESVCNANRILYPLMQCADTFLLEADICQFGCDQEQARHLNEEYIAKLKDKGDVTQGEPFYLLHPLLTGLKQGQFKMSTTDPESAIYVDDTIAEVNSKIKRAFCPPGQICQNPILDYMHYVVFPMFEDEGIVLERNEKNGGNRSFKTFTELENAFLKEEIHPADLKPCLSKYINSLLDPVRVHFAAGDLKKLWTNVKKLKISSVPDGDKLVSLTIPAFPVTEKRQWKVSELTLDEKFEQSRSVGEECTLEEELRALLAKKDHFVCYDGFEPSGRMHIAQGILRSVNVNRLTASGAIFRFWVADWFALLNNKMGGDLDKIRTVGRYMIEIWKSTGMDMTNVQFLWASDQIIANGASYWLRVMDIARRTTIARTVKCCTIMGRKEKEGMLAAQILYPLMQCADIFFLKADVCQLGLDQRKINMLARDYCDLVKIKFKPIILSHHMLMGLKQGQEKMSKSDPDSAIFMEDTTEHVERKISNAFCPARQIEGNPILDYMKNIIFPKHNDEKPVQVADVSFHNYTELESAYASGVVDPDSLKKSVTLHLNEMLEPVRKHFAQGEAKELLEKVRSYRVTR
;
A
#
# COMPACT_ATOMS: atom_id res chain seq x y z
N MET A 1 -3.71 19.25 -16.46
CA MET A 1 -2.85 20.21 -15.74
C MET A 1 -1.61 19.47 -15.29
N THR A 2 -0.43 19.99 -15.61
CA THR A 2 0.89 19.38 -15.45
C THR A 2 1.18 18.93 -14.02
N CYS A 3 1.61 17.67 -13.88
CA CYS A 3 1.98 16.96 -12.64
C CYS A 3 3.29 17.48 -11.96
N ASN A 4 3.51 18.80 -11.92
CA ASN A 4 4.79 19.37 -11.46
C ASN A 4 4.89 19.60 -9.94
N ASN A 5 3.86 19.28 -9.15
CA ASN A 5 3.82 19.55 -7.69
C ASN A 5 3.69 18.28 -6.80
N SER A 6 3.97 17.10 -7.33
CA SER A 6 4.07 15.87 -6.52
C SER A 6 5.39 15.87 -5.72
N PRO A 7 5.49 15.25 -4.52
CA PRO A 7 6.81 15.00 -3.93
C PRO A 7 7.63 14.08 -4.84
N PHE A 8 6.94 13.27 -5.65
CA PHE A 8 7.49 12.48 -6.73
C PHE A 8 7.71 13.27 -8.03
N ALA A 9 7.30 14.55 -8.11
CA ALA A 9 7.66 15.40 -9.24
C ALA A 9 9.15 15.79 -9.22
N GLN A 10 9.80 15.78 -8.04
CA GLN A 10 11.27 15.79 -7.95
C GLN A 10 11.91 14.54 -8.58
N PHE A 11 11.11 13.48 -8.83
CA PHE A 11 11.53 12.22 -9.44
C PHE A 11 11.15 12.16 -10.93
N SER A 12 10.31 13.07 -11.42
CA SER A 12 9.89 13.14 -12.83
C SER A 12 11.01 13.54 -13.81
N THR A 13 12.13 14.06 -13.29
CA THR A 13 13.34 14.37 -14.08
C THR A 13 14.19 13.15 -14.41
N LEU A 14 13.84 11.96 -13.93
CA LEU A 14 14.48 10.69 -14.31
C LEU A 14 13.64 9.94 -15.36
N ARG A 15 13.23 10.61 -16.45
CA ARG A 15 13.03 9.89 -17.72
C ARG A 15 14.41 9.62 -18.31
N LEU A 16 14.91 8.41 -18.13
CA LEU A 16 16.09 7.92 -18.83
C LEU A 16 15.62 7.08 -20.01
N GLY A 17 14.97 7.73 -20.97
CA GLY A 17 14.38 7.12 -22.16
C GLY A 17 13.06 7.80 -22.51
N ASP A 18 13.05 8.58 -23.58
CA ASP A 18 11.84 9.18 -24.15
C ASP A 18 11.31 8.21 -25.21
N SER A 19 10.23 7.48 -24.93
CA SER A 19 9.65 6.47 -25.83
C SER A 19 8.63 7.03 -26.82
N SER A 20 8.51 8.36 -26.96
CA SER A 20 7.64 8.97 -27.97
C SER A 20 8.40 9.26 -29.27
N ASN A 21 8.03 8.55 -30.33
CA ASN A 21 8.45 8.70 -31.72
C ASN A 21 9.92 8.34 -32.04
N ARG A 22 10.18 7.06 -32.30
CA ARG A 22 11.27 6.66 -33.22
C ARG A 22 10.77 5.54 -34.13
N GLU A 23 10.58 5.88 -35.40
CA GLU A 23 10.35 4.92 -36.48
C GLU A 23 11.57 3.99 -36.58
N SER A 24 11.32 2.68 -36.49
CA SER A 24 12.33 1.62 -36.51
C SER A 24 12.92 1.45 -37.91
N ASN A 25 14.10 2.01 -38.15
CA ASN A 25 14.96 1.64 -39.28
C ASN A 25 16.10 0.77 -38.78
N HIS A 26 15.89 -0.56 -38.73
CA HIS A 26 16.99 -1.51 -38.54
C HIS A 26 16.93 -2.66 -39.54
N GLU A 27 18.11 -2.99 -40.07
CA GLU A 27 18.39 -4.23 -40.81
C GLU A 27 18.04 -5.46 -39.96
N PRO A 28 17.59 -6.58 -40.57
CA PRO A 28 17.14 -7.74 -39.83
C PRO A 28 18.32 -8.44 -39.13
N SER A 29 18.44 -8.26 -37.82
CA SER A 29 19.30 -9.11 -36.99
C SER A 29 18.82 -10.55 -37.16
N ARG A 30 19.74 -11.46 -37.51
CA ARG A 30 19.45 -12.89 -37.69
C ARG A 30 18.77 -13.44 -36.43
N MET A 31 17.49 -13.81 -36.53
CA MET A 31 16.74 -14.38 -35.40
C MET A 31 17.46 -15.66 -34.93
N LEU A 32 17.75 -15.73 -33.63
CA LEU A 32 18.28 -16.94 -33.02
C LEU A 32 17.30 -18.10 -33.19
N SER A 33 17.81 -19.32 -33.31
CA SER A 33 16.96 -20.52 -33.20
C SER A 33 16.43 -20.67 -31.77
N THR A 34 15.34 -21.42 -31.62
CA THR A 34 14.78 -21.74 -30.29
C THR A 34 15.82 -22.36 -29.35
N ASP A 35 16.67 -23.25 -29.86
CA ASP A 35 17.73 -23.88 -29.08
C ASP A 35 18.76 -22.84 -28.58
N GLN A 36 19.12 -21.88 -29.44
CA GLN A 36 20.04 -20.80 -29.08
C GLN A 36 19.43 -19.85 -28.03
N ILE A 37 18.12 -19.61 -28.10
CA ILE A 37 17.39 -18.85 -27.06
C ILE A 37 17.45 -19.61 -25.73
N LEU A 38 17.09 -20.89 -25.72
CA LEU A 38 17.13 -21.72 -24.52
C LEU A 38 18.54 -21.78 -23.91
N GLU A 39 19.57 -21.86 -24.73
CA GLU A 39 20.97 -21.84 -24.28
C GLU A 39 21.31 -20.51 -23.58
N GLN A 40 20.93 -19.36 -24.15
CA GLN A 40 21.13 -18.05 -23.50
C GLN A 40 20.42 -17.96 -22.15
N LEU A 41 19.20 -18.49 -22.05
CA LEU A 41 18.40 -18.47 -20.82
C LEU A 41 18.92 -19.47 -19.78
N ALA A 42 19.34 -20.68 -20.20
CA ALA A 42 19.87 -21.71 -19.32
C ALA A 42 21.16 -21.24 -18.63
N ALA A 43 21.99 -20.46 -19.34
CA ALA A 43 23.20 -19.88 -18.78
C ALA A 43 22.93 -18.92 -17.59
N ILE A 44 21.72 -18.37 -17.45
CA ILE A 44 21.32 -17.50 -16.33
C ILE A 44 21.07 -18.30 -15.04
N ILE A 45 20.43 -19.48 -15.16
CA ILE A 45 20.05 -20.32 -14.01
C ILE A 45 21.18 -21.27 -13.56
N GLY A 46 22.25 -21.36 -14.34
CA GLY A 46 23.42 -22.16 -14.03
C GLY A 46 23.26 -23.65 -14.39
N PRO A 47 24.07 -24.54 -13.81
CA PRO A 47 24.26 -25.91 -14.30
C PRO A 47 23.02 -26.82 -14.16
N LYS A 48 21.99 -26.39 -13.42
CA LYS A 48 20.74 -27.13 -13.28
C LYS A 48 20.00 -27.28 -14.61
N GLY A 49 20.11 -26.27 -15.49
CA GLY A 49 19.33 -26.21 -16.74
C GLY A 49 17.81 -26.18 -16.49
N PHE A 50 17.05 -26.24 -17.58
CA PHE A 50 15.60 -26.29 -17.53
C PHE A 50 15.10 -27.73 -17.49
N SER A 51 13.98 -27.96 -16.81
CA SER A 51 13.17 -29.17 -17.01
C SER A 51 12.48 -29.14 -18.36
N THR A 52 12.06 -30.31 -18.85
CA THR A 52 11.35 -30.44 -20.13
C THR A 52 10.06 -29.62 -20.19
N ASP A 53 9.38 -29.40 -19.06
CA ASP A 53 8.16 -28.59 -19.04
C ASP A 53 8.48 -27.09 -19.04
N GLU A 54 9.55 -26.66 -18.37
CA GLU A 54 10.06 -25.28 -18.45
C GLU A 54 10.51 -24.93 -19.88
N GLU A 55 11.21 -25.84 -20.57
CA GLU A 55 11.61 -25.66 -21.97
C GLU A 55 10.38 -25.48 -22.88
N LYS A 56 9.33 -26.29 -22.69
CA LYS A 56 8.08 -26.16 -23.46
C LYS A 56 7.40 -24.82 -23.21
N GLN A 57 7.35 -24.38 -21.94
CA GLN A 57 6.76 -23.09 -21.57
C GLN A 57 7.51 -21.93 -22.21
N LEU A 58 8.85 -21.93 -22.15
CA LEU A 58 9.69 -20.93 -22.80
C LEU A 58 9.55 -20.95 -24.32
N CYS A 59 9.58 -22.14 -24.95
CA CYS A 59 9.33 -22.26 -26.39
C CYS A 59 7.97 -21.66 -26.78
N ALA A 60 6.92 -21.97 -26.02
CA ALA A 60 5.58 -21.45 -26.27
C ALA A 60 5.52 -19.92 -26.09
N LEU A 61 6.21 -19.39 -25.07
CA LEU A 61 6.29 -17.95 -24.82
C LEU A 61 6.95 -17.22 -25.99
N PHE A 62 8.16 -17.63 -26.41
CA PHE A 62 8.89 -16.98 -27.51
C PHE A 62 8.24 -17.19 -28.88
N THR A 63 7.41 -18.24 -29.04
CA THR A 63 6.58 -18.42 -30.24
C THR A 63 5.41 -17.43 -30.27
N LYS A 64 4.80 -17.16 -29.11
CA LYS A 64 3.62 -16.30 -28.97
C LYS A 64 3.97 -14.81 -28.91
N THR A 65 5.05 -14.48 -28.23
CA THR A 65 5.48 -13.11 -27.91
C THR A 65 6.87 -12.88 -28.51
N PRO A 66 7.01 -12.12 -29.61
CA PRO A 66 8.30 -11.92 -30.29
C PRO A 66 9.37 -11.24 -29.43
N HIS A 67 8.96 -10.36 -28.52
CA HIS A 67 9.84 -9.64 -27.60
C HIS A 67 9.31 -9.76 -26.17
N PRO A 68 9.48 -10.92 -25.50
CA PRO A 68 9.01 -11.09 -24.13
C PRO A 68 9.62 -10.04 -23.20
N ILE A 69 8.82 -9.49 -22.30
CA ILE A 69 9.28 -8.50 -21.33
C ILE A 69 9.87 -9.21 -20.12
N ALA A 70 11.17 -9.03 -19.90
CA ALA A 70 11.87 -9.55 -18.72
C ALA A 70 12.17 -8.41 -17.74
N TYR A 71 11.98 -8.61 -16.43
CA TYR A 71 12.38 -7.60 -15.45
C TYR A 71 13.11 -8.15 -14.22
N ASP A 72 13.97 -7.31 -13.65
CA ASP A 72 14.60 -7.50 -12.33
C ASP A 72 14.47 -6.23 -11.49
N GLY A 73 14.33 -6.39 -10.17
CA GLY A 73 14.07 -5.33 -9.20
C GLY A 73 15.26 -5.06 -8.27
N PHE A 74 15.54 -3.77 -8.03
CA PHE A 74 16.68 -3.33 -7.24
C PHE A 74 16.30 -2.26 -6.21
N GLU A 75 16.43 -2.57 -4.92
CA GLU A 75 16.39 -1.53 -3.89
C GLU A 75 17.67 -0.67 -3.93
N PRO A 76 17.58 0.68 -4.06
CA PRO A 76 18.74 1.57 -4.00
C PRO A 76 19.34 1.63 -2.58
N THR A 77 20.22 0.66 -2.29
CA THR A 77 20.76 0.36 -0.95
C THR A 77 22.23 0.73 -0.77
N GLY A 78 22.77 1.60 -1.63
CA GLY A 78 24.11 2.16 -1.49
C GLY A 78 25.02 1.72 -2.63
N ARG A 79 26.22 1.23 -2.28
CA ARG A 79 27.21 0.81 -3.27
C ARG A 79 26.75 -0.46 -3.99
N VAL A 80 27.00 -0.52 -5.30
CA VAL A 80 26.65 -1.67 -6.16
C VAL A 80 27.66 -2.79 -5.94
N THR A 81 27.18 -3.98 -5.63
CA THR A 81 28.03 -5.17 -5.44
C THR A 81 28.33 -5.84 -6.77
N LEU A 82 29.25 -6.80 -6.78
CA LEU A 82 29.52 -7.62 -7.96
C LEU A 82 28.25 -8.33 -8.49
N ALA A 83 27.35 -8.75 -7.58
CA ALA A 83 26.08 -9.36 -7.96
C ALA A 83 25.14 -8.35 -8.62
N SER A 84 24.80 -7.23 -7.96
CA SER A 84 23.85 -6.26 -8.51
C SER A 84 24.41 -5.43 -9.68
N GLY A 85 25.73 -5.47 -9.90
CA GLY A 85 26.40 -4.91 -11.06
C GLY A 85 26.63 -5.96 -12.14
N LEU A 86 27.81 -6.58 -12.13
CA LEU A 86 28.31 -7.42 -13.22
C LEU A 86 27.41 -8.63 -13.52
N GLN A 87 27.02 -9.42 -12.51
CA GLN A 87 26.18 -10.60 -12.73
C GLN A 87 24.85 -10.22 -13.41
N ARG A 88 24.24 -9.11 -12.98
CA ARG A 88 22.97 -8.63 -13.55
C ARG A 88 23.12 -8.06 -14.94
N VAL A 89 24.21 -7.35 -15.22
CA VAL A 89 24.51 -6.87 -16.58
C VAL A 89 24.73 -8.05 -17.53
N ILE A 90 25.39 -9.12 -17.09
CA ILE A 90 25.56 -10.36 -17.86
C ILE A 90 24.18 -10.98 -18.17
N ASN A 91 23.33 -11.15 -17.15
CA ASN A 91 21.99 -11.72 -17.32
C ASN A 91 21.12 -10.88 -18.26
N ALA A 92 21.12 -9.55 -18.09
CA ALA A 92 20.40 -8.64 -18.97
C ALA A 92 20.85 -8.76 -20.43
N LYS A 93 22.18 -8.81 -20.68
CA LYS A 93 22.72 -8.99 -22.03
C LYS A 93 22.30 -10.33 -22.65
N ARG A 94 22.25 -11.41 -21.86
CA ARG A 94 21.76 -12.73 -22.32
C ARG A 94 20.28 -12.70 -22.69
N LEU A 95 19.44 -12.07 -21.87
CA LEU A 95 18.01 -11.86 -22.17
C LEU A 95 17.82 -11.02 -23.43
N MET A 96 18.54 -9.91 -23.56
CA MET A 96 18.48 -9.04 -24.75
C MET A 96 18.93 -9.80 -26.00
N LYS A 97 19.99 -10.61 -25.91
CA LYS A 97 20.46 -11.46 -27.01
C LYS A 97 19.43 -12.55 -27.36
N ALA A 98 18.71 -13.08 -26.38
CA ALA A 98 17.60 -14.01 -26.56
C ALA A 98 16.36 -13.36 -27.22
N GLY A 99 16.34 -12.03 -27.39
CA GLY A 99 15.25 -11.29 -28.04
C GLY A 99 14.27 -10.62 -27.07
N CYS A 100 14.53 -10.68 -25.76
CA CYS A 100 13.69 -10.02 -24.76
C CYS A 100 13.84 -8.50 -24.78
N HIS A 101 12.78 -7.82 -24.35
CA HIS A 101 12.84 -6.44 -23.87
C HIS A 101 13.10 -6.43 -22.37
N VAL A 102 14.19 -5.83 -21.91
CA VAL A 102 14.63 -5.92 -20.50
C VAL A 102 14.33 -4.65 -19.73
N ARG A 103 13.69 -4.79 -18.57
CA ARG A 103 13.35 -3.71 -17.63
C ARG A 103 14.14 -3.85 -16.34
N PHE A 104 14.93 -2.84 -15.99
CA PHE A 104 15.47 -2.72 -14.64
C PHE A 104 14.57 -1.83 -13.80
N TRP A 105 13.99 -2.40 -12.75
CA TRP A 105 13.08 -1.73 -11.83
C TRP A 105 13.83 -1.23 -10.61
N ILE A 106 14.11 0.07 -10.55
CA ILE A 106 14.69 0.70 -9.36
C ILE A 106 13.57 0.89 -8.32
N GLY A 107 13.53 0.00 -7.34
CA GLY A 107 12.56 -0.05 -6.26
C GLY A 107 12.83 0.99 -5.16
N ASP A 108 12.81 2.28 -5.49
CA ASP A 108 12.99 3.37 -4.51
C ASP A 108 11.88 3.42 -3.45
N VAL A 109 10.63 3.14 -3.83
CA VAL A 109 9.51 2.99 -2.89
C VAL A 109 9.68 1.75 -2.02
N PHE A 110 10.23 0.67 -2.58
CA PHE A 110 10.52 -0.58 -1.89
C PHE A 110 11.65 -0.40 -0.86
N ALA A 111 12.73 0.32 -1.21
CA ALA A 111 13.78 0.68 -0.25
C ALA A 111 13.24 1.55 0.90
N MET A 112 12.31 2.46 0.60
CA MET A 112 11.59 3.24 1.61
C MET A 112 10.79 2.34 2.55
N LEU A 113 9.95 1.47 2.00
CA LEU A 113 9.15 0.52 2.77
C LEU A 113 10.03 -0.42 3.58
N ASN A 114 11.19 -0.81 3.06
CA ASN A 114 12.15 -1.65 3.77
C ASN A 114 13.08 -0.83 4.71
N ASN A 115 12.74 0.44 4.98
CA ASN A 115 13.41 1.34 5.92
C ASN A 115 14.91 1.57 5.67
N LYS A 116 15.39 1.35 4.45
CA LYS A 116 16.80 1.58 4.09
C LYS A 116 17.14 3.05 4.28
N PHE A 117 18.25 3.41 4.90
CA PHE A 117 18.59 4.82 5.20
C PHE A 117 17.47 5.63 5.93
N GLY A 118 16.58 4.96 6.67
CA GLY A 118 15.49 5.60 7.39
C GLY A 118 14.34 6.14 6.52
N GLY A 119 14.28 5.82 5.23
CA GLY A 119 13.26 6.37 4.31
C GLY A 119 13.67 7.65 3.58
N ASP A 120 14.96 8.00 3.57
CA ASP A 120 15.44 9.24 2.98
C ASP A 120 15.41 9.21 1.45
N LEU A 121 14.38 9.83 0.90
CA LEU A 121 14.10 9.90 -0.53
C LEU A 121 15.25 10.50 -1.35
N ASN A 122 15.96 11.50 -0.82
CA ASN A 122 17.08 12.14 -1.53
C ASN A 122 18.27 11.18 -1.66
N LYS A 123 18.50 10.35 -0.63
CA LYS A 123 19.53 9.31 -0.69
C LYS A 123 19.17 8.25 -1.74
N TYR A 124 17.91 7.83 -1.83
CA TYR A 124 17.49 6.87 -2.86
C TYR A 124 17.69 7.41 -4.27
N GLN A 125 17.31 8.67 -4.53
CA GLN A 125 17.55 9.31 -5.83
C GLN A 125 19.04 9.35 -6.17
N THR A 126 19.88 9.75 -5.22
CA THR A 126 21.34 9.80 -5.40
C THR A 126 21.90 8.41 -5.73
N ILE A 127 21.44 7.38 -5.02
CA ILE A 127 21.88 6.00 -5.24
C ILE A 127 21.35 5.45 -6.58
N ALA A 128 20.10 5.74 -6.93
CA ALA A 128 19.51 5.33 -8.20
C ALA A 128 20.31 5.91 -9.38
N GLN A 129 20.65 7.20 -9.33
CA GLN A 129 21.52 7.83 -10.33
C GLN A 129 22.89 7.15 -10.41
N TYR A 130 23.49 6.83 -9.26
CA TYR A 130 24.75 6.11 -9.22
C TYR A 130 24.64 4.71 -9.86
N MET A 131 23.60 3.95 -9.56
CA MET A 131 23.36 2.62 -10.12
C MET A 131 23.22 2.65 -11.65
N VAL A 132 22.44 3.60 -12.18
CA VAL A 132 22.32 3.82 -13.63
C VAL A 132 23.69 4.05 -14.27
N GLN A 133 24.50 4.93 -13.68
CA GLN A 133 25.82 5.25 -14.20
C GLN A 133 26.80 4.08 -14.11
N VAL A 134 26.68 3.25 -13.07
CA VAL A 134 27.42 1.98 -12.96
C VAL A 134 27.04 1.03 -14.08
N TRP A 135 25.76 0.76 -14.31
CA TRP A 135 25.32 -0.17 -15.36
C TRP A 135 25.73 0.33 -16.75
N LYS A 136 25.63 1.64 -16.99
CA LYS A 136 26.15 2.29 -18.20
C LYS A 136 27.65 2.03 -18.39
N ALA A 137 28.46 2.21 -17.35
CA ALA A 137 29.90 1.94 -17.40
C ALA A 137 30.25 0.46 -17.61
N LEU A 138 29.35 -0.46 -17.21
CA LEU A 138 29.45 -1.90 -17.47
C LEU A 138 28.92 -2.29 -18.87
N GLY A 139 28.55 -1.31 -19.70
CA GLY A 139 28.07 -1.50 -21.06
C GLY A 139 26.62 -1.93 -21.17
N LEU A 140 25.77 -1.47 -20.24
CA LEU A 140 24.32 -1.57 -20.30
C LEU A 140 23.72 -0.15 -20.22
N ASP A 141 23.38 0.41 -21.37
CA ASP A 141 23.01 1.81 -21.54
C ASP A 141 21.67 1.96 -22.26
N ALA A 142 20.62 2.27 -21.49
CA ALA A 142 19.25 2.50 -21.95
C ALA A 142 19.11 3.67 -22.95
N THR A 143 20.14 4.51 -23.11
CA THR A 143 20.13 5.59 -24.12
C THR A 143 20.55 5.13 -25.51
N THR A 144 21.16 3.95 -25.60
CA THR A 144 21.74 3.42 -26.86
C THR A 144 21.20 2.04 -27.23
N GLN A 145 20.51 1.35 -26.32
CA GLN A 145 20.01 0.00 -26.51
C GLN A 145 18.48 0.02 -26.44
N ASP A 146 17.83 -0.15 -27.59
CA ASP A 146 16.38 0.05 -27.72
C ASP A 146 15.54 -1.00 -26.96
N ASN A 147 16.07 -2.20 -26.74
CA ASN A 147 15.41 -3.28 -26.00
C ASN A 147 15.80 -3.33 -24.51
N PHE A 148 16.25 -2.20 -23.94
CA PHE A 148 16.56 -2.08 -22.52
C PHE A 148 16.05 -0.75 -21.96
N GLU A 149 15.35 -0.79 -20.83
CA GLU A 149 14.90 0.40 -20.13
C GLU A 149 15.11 0.29 -18.61
N ILE A 150 15.26 1.46 -17.98
CA ILE A 150 15.38 1.59 -16.53
C ILE A 150 14.19 2.40 -16.03
N LEU A 151 13.42 1.81 -15.15
CA LEU A 151 12.18 2.36 -14.61
C LEU A 151 12.34 2.61 -13.12
N LEU A 152 11.77 3.72 -12.63
CA LEU A 152 11.79 4.09 -11.23
C LEU A 152 10.42 3.83 -10.60
N SER A 153 10.39 3.03 -9.53
CA SER A 153 9.13 2.53 -8.99
C SER A 153 8.16 3.64 -8.59
N SER A 154 8.64 4.68 -7.93
CA SER A 154 7.82 5.82 -7.52
C SER A 154 7.16 6.54 -8.69
N SER A 155 7.85 6.65 -9.83
CA SER A 155 7.39 7.40 -10.99
C SER A 155 6.34 6.62 -11.78
N GLU A 156 6.58 5.33 -12.00
CA GLU A 156 5.66 4.45 -12.73
C GLU A 156 4.40 4.15 -11.92
N ILE A 157 4.52 3.89 -10.62
CA ILE A 157 3.38 3.70 -9.71
C ILE A 157 2.52 4.97 -9.68
N ALA A 158 3.13 6.16 -9.61
CA ALA A 158 2.36 7.42 -9.60
C ALA A 158 1.66 7.69 -10.93
N ARG A 159 2.26 7.31 -12.06
CA ARG A 159 1.66 7.48 -13.40
C ARG A 159 0.44 6.58 -13.61
N HIS A 160 0.46 5.40 -13.01
CA HIS A 160 -0.59 4.37 -13.14
C HIS A 160 -1.26 4.09 -11.80
N ALA A 161 -1.44 5.13 -10.97
CA ALA A 161 -1.87 4.98 -9.58
C ALA A 161 -3.25 4.29 -9.45
N ASP A 162 -4.17 4.56 -10.36
CA ASP A 162 -5.48 3.92 -10.42
C ASP A 162 -5.35 2.40 -10.58
N LYS A 163 -4.65 1.94 -11.61
CA LYS A 163 -4.48 0.53 -11.93
C LYS A 163 -3.64 -0.19 -10.88
N TYR A 164 -2.52 0.42 -10.50
CA TYR A 164 -1.57 -0.17 -9.57
C TYR A 164 -2.18 -0.39 -8.18
N TRP A 165 -2.76 0.65 -7.59
CA TRP A 165 -3.28 0.53 -6.23
C TRP A 165 -4.56 -0.29 -6.18
N SER A 166 -5.41 -0.25 -7.21
CA SER A 166 -6.54 -1.18 -7.31
C SER A 166 -6.07 -2.63 -7.30
N ARG A 167 -4.98 -2.95 -8.04
CA ARG A 167 -4.37 -4.28 -8.04
C ARG A 167 -3.81 -4.67 -6.67
N VAL A 168 -3.06 -3.78 -6.01
CA VAL A 168 -2.53 -4.02 -4.65
C VAL A 168 -3.66 -4.33 -3.66
N LEU A 169 -4.76 -3.58 -3.71
CA LEU A 169 -5.90 -3.79 -2.82
C LEU A 169 -6.66 -5.08 -3.12
N ASP A 170 -6.79 -5.47 -4.40
CA ASP A 170 -7.37 -6.75 -4.79
C ASP A 170 -6.52 -7.93 -4.28
N ILE A 171 -5.20 -7.91 -4.51
CA ILE A 171 -4.25 -8.90 -3.97
C ILE A 171 -4.43 -8.99 -2.44
N ALA A 172 -4.52 -7.86 -1.74
CA ALA A 172 -4.70 -7.83 -0.30
C ALA A 172 -6.01 -8.51 0.16
N GLY A 173 -7.05 -8.48 -0.66
CA GLY A 173 -8.33 -9.17 -0.43
C GLY A 173 -8.26 -10.69 -0.60
N HIS A 174 -7.18 -11.21 -1.17
CA HIS A 174 -7.02 -12.62 -1.54
C HIS A 174 -6.11 -13.44 -0.61
N PHE A 175 -5.29 -12.77 0.20
CA PHE A 175 -4.28 -13.40 1.06
C PHE A 175 -4.46 -13.05 2.53
N SER A 176 -4.16 -14.00 3.40
CA SER A 176 -4.13 -13.77 4.84
C SER A 176 -2.87 -13.01 5.25
N VAL A 177 -2.92 -12.34 6.40
CA VAL A 177 -1.77 -11.64 6.99
C VAL A 177 -0.61 -12.62 7.20
N GLU A 178 -0.89 -13.81 7.72
CA GLU A 178 0.11 -14.84 7.99
C GLU A 178 0.81 -15.31 6.71
N ARG A 179 0.05 -15.53 5.63
CA ARG A 179 0.61 -15.90 4.32
C ARG A 179 1.55 -14.83 3.78
N ILE A 180 1.20 -13.54 3.93
CA ILE A 180 2.06 -12.43 3.50
C ILE A 180 3.30 -12.30 4.38
N GLN A 181 3.21 -12.59 5.69
CA GLN A 181 4.39 -12.57 6.57
C GLN A 181 5.45 -13.62 6.19
N GLN A 182 5.04 -14.75 5.62
CA GLN A 182 5.97 -15.77 5.08
C GLN A 182 6.82 -15.23 3.91
N CYS A 183 6.40 -14.13 3.27
CA CYS A 183 7.14 -13.46 2.21
C CYS A 183 8.23 -12.51 2.72
N ALA A 184 8.48 -12.43 4.03
CA ALA A 184 9.48 -11.54 4.62
C ALA A 184 10.90 -11.73 4.03
N THR A 185 11.24 -12.93 3.59
CA THR A 185 12.52 -13.26 2.97
C THR A 185 12.79 -12.46 1.68
N MET A 186 11.74 -12.07 0.95
CA MET A 186 11.84 -11.21 -0.25
C MET A 186 12.49 -9.86 0.08
N MET A 187 12.26 -9.37 1.30
CA MET A 187 12.80 -8.11 1.82
C MET A 187 14.18 -8.29 2.49
N GLY A 188 14.72 -9.51 2.50
CA GLY A 188 15.90 -9.89 3.28
C GLY A 188 15.67 -9.87 4.79
N ARG A 189 14.46 -10.22 5.24
CA ARG A 189 14.07 -10.25 6.65
C ARG A 189 13.70 -11.64 7.13
N ASP A 190 13.85 -11.86 8.43
CA ASP A 190 13.47 -13.10 9.10
C ASP A 190 11.95 -13.20 9.23
N VAL A 191 11.38 -14.38 8.99
CA VAL A 191 9.95 -14.65 9.13
C VAL A 191 9.53 -14.64 10.61
N ASP A 192 10.43 -15.03 11.52
CA ASP A 192 10.12 -15.25 12.94
C ASP A 192 10.35 -14.00 13.82
N GLU A 193 10.48 -12.82 13.22
CA GLU A 193 10.72 -11.58 13.96
C GLU A 193 9.49 -11.17 14.79
N SER A 194 9.67 -11.11 16.12
CA SER A 194 8.58 -10.94 17.08
C SER A 194 7.85 -9.59 17.00
N VAL A 195 8.52 -8.55 16.49
CA VAL A 195 7.93 -7.22 16.31
C VAL A 195 8.10 -6.80 14.86
N CYS A 196 6.98 -6.75 14.15
CA CYS A 196 6.92 -6.40 12.74
C CYS A 196 6.04 -5.18 12.51
N ASN A 197 6.54 -4.20 11.77
CA ASN A 197 5.74 -3.08 11.28
C ASN A 197 4.91 -3.48 10.05
N ALA A 198 3.81 -2.76 9.82
CA ALA A 198 2.81 -3.10 8.79
C ALA A 198 3.32 -2.90 7.34
N ASN A 199 4.42 -2.16 7.15
CA ASN A 199 5.16 -2.09 5.88
C ASN A 199 5.55 -3.49 5.35
N ARG A 200 5.76 -4.48 6.23
CA ARG A 200 6.08 -5.86 5.85
C ARG A 200 4.89 -6.62 5.24
N ILE A 201 3.68 -6.11 5.42
CA ILE A 201 2.49 -6.61 4.70
C ILE A 201 2.36 -5.89 3.36
N LEU A 202 2.59 -4.58 3.34
CA LEU A 202 2.41 -3.77 2.14
C LEU A 202 3.45 -4.09 1.05
N TYR A 203 4.71 -4.32 1.43
CA TYR A 203 5.80 -4.55 0.47
C TYR A 203 5.55 -5.78 -0.43
N PRO A 204 5.26 -7.00 0.09
CA PRO A 204 5.06 -8.16 -0.79
C PRO A 204 3.82 -8.03 -1.68
N LEU A 205 2.76 -7.37 -1.21
CA LEU A 205 1.57 -7.08 -2.01
C LEU A 205 1.91 -6.18 -3.20
N MET A 206 2.73 -5.15 -2.97
CA MET A 206 3.22 -4.24 -4.00
C MET A 206 4.13 -4.97 -5.00
N GLN A 207 5.08 -5.79 -4.54
CA GLN A 207 5.96 -6.53 -5.44
C GLN A 207 5.18 -7.55 -6.29
N CYS A 208 4.12 -8.16 -5.75
CA CYS A 208 3.22 -9.01 -6.54
C CYS A 208 2.46 -8.20 -7.61
N ALA A 209 2.05 -6.96 -7.30
CA ALA A 209 1.40 -6.06 -8.24
C ALA A 209 2.35 -5.55 -9.34
N ASP A 210 3.65 -5.42 -9.06
CA ASP A 210 4.66 -4.97 -10.03
C ASP A 210 4.68 -5.84 -11.28
N THR A 211 4.54 -7.16 -11.15
CA THR A 211 4.47 -8.11 -12.28
C THR A 211 3.38 -7.74 -13.29
N PHE A 212 2.25 -7.21 -12.81
CA PHE A 212 1.13 -6.78 -13.64
C PHE A 212 1.37 -5.39 -14.23
N LEU A 213 1.88 -4.45 -13.43
CA LEU A 213 2.19 -3.09 -13.90
C LEU A 213 3.26 -3.11 -14.99
N LEU A 214 4.27 -3.94 -14.81
CA LEU A 214 5.39 -4.11 -15.72
C LEU A 214 5.09 -5.09 -16.85
N GLU A 215 3.87 -5.61 -16.96
CA GLU A 215 3.44 -6.53 -18.02
C GLU A 215 4.49 -7.63 -18.27
N ALA A 216 5.05 -8.17 -17.19
CA ALA A 216 6.21 -9.04 -17.28
C ALA A 216 5.82 -10.41 -17.83
N ASP A 217 6.53 -10.87 -18.86
CA ASP A 217 6.48 -12.24 -19.34
C ASP A 217 7.52 -13.12 -18.63
N ILE A 218 8.64 -12.51 -18.21
CA ILE A 218 9.73 -13.19 -17.50
C ILE A 218 10.09 -12.40 -16.23
N CYS A 219 9.93 -13.03 -15.07
CA CYS A 219 10.39 -12.51 -13.79
C CYS A 219 11.81 -13.01 -13.53
N GLN A 220 12.82 -12.18 -13.79
CA GLN A 220 14.24 -12.54 -13.70
C GLN A 220 14.79 -12.14 -12.33
N PHE A 221 14.78 -13.04 -11.35
CA PHE A 221 15.16 -12.75 -9.96
C PHE A 221 16.25 -13.65 -9.41
N GLY A 222 16.74 -13.36 -8.21
CA GLY A 222 17.55 -14.31 -7.44
C GLY A 222 16.70 -15.40 -6.82
N CYS A 223 17.31 -16.56 -6.53
CA CYS A 223 16.62 -17.66 -5.86
C CYS A 223 16.15 -17.34 -4.43
N ASP A 224 16.55 -16.21 -3.85
CA ASP A 224 15.98 -15.67 -2.61
C ASP A 224 14.58 -15.05 -2.79
N GLN A 225 14.11 -14.87 -4.03
CA GLN A 225 12.79 -14.33 -4.35
C GLN A 225 11.74 -15.43 -4.64
N GLU A 226 11.99 -16.67 -4.21
CA GLU A 226 11.07 -17.80 -4.41
C GLU A 226 9.66 -17.54 -3.86
N GLN A 227 9.57 -16.84 -2.72
CA GLN A 227 8.28 -16.48 -2.13
C GLN A 227 7.50 -15.46 -2.98
N ALA A 228 8.20 -14.65 -3.78
CA ALA A 228 7.57 -13.73 -4.74
C ALA A 228 6.87 -14.53 -5.84
N ARG A 229 7.56 -15.57 -6.36
CA ARG A 229 7.01 -16.51 -7.34
C ARG A 229 5.74 -17.17 -6.82
N HIS A 230 5.83 -17.84 -5.67
CA HIS A 230 4.68 -18.54 -5.10
C HIS A 230 3.48 -17.61 -4.86
N LEU A 231 3.72 -16.40 -4.33
CA LEU A 231 2.64 -15.44 -4.07
C LEU A 231 1.93 -15.02 -5.36
N ASN A 232 2.68 -14.80 -6.44
CA ASN A 232 2.15 -14.38 -7.73
C ASN A 232 1.41 -15.54 -8.43
N GLU A 233 1.96 -16.75 -8.41
CA GLU A 233 1.30 -17.97 -8.93
C GLU A 233 -0.03 -18.24 -8.21
N GLU A 234 -0.04 -18.18 -6.87
CA GLU A 234 -1.25 -18.34 -6.06
C GLU A 234 -2.31 -17.28 -6.42
N TYR A 235 -1.87 -16.04 -6.71
CA TYR A 235 -2.77 -14.97 -7.08
C TYR A 235 -3.35 -15.16 -8.48
N ILE A 236 -2.51 -15.51 -9.46
CA ILE A 236 -2.92 -15.81 -10.83
C ILE A 236 -3.90 -16.99 -10.85
N ALA A 237 -3.68 -18.03 -10.04
CA ALA A 237 -4.63 -19.14 -9.90
C ALA A 237 -6.00 -18.66 -9.41
N LYS A 238 -6.04 -17.77 -8.41
CA LYS A 238 -7.30 -17.17 -7.90
C LYS A 238 -8.01 -16.31 -8.96
N LEU A 239 -7.28 -15.63 -9.84
CA LEU A 239 -7.86 -14.88 -10.96
C LEU A 239 -8.48 -15.82 -12.00
N LYS A 240 -7.76 -16.88 -12.37
CA LYS A 240 -8.25 -17.93 -13.29
C LYS A 240 -9.53 -18.58 -12.76
N ASP A 241 -9.60 -18.89 -11.47
CA ASP A 241 -10.80 -19.44 -10.82
C ASP A 241 -12.01 -18.50 -10.90
N LYS A 242 -11.78 -17.19 -10.97
CA LYS A 242 -12.80 -16.15 -11.16
C LYS A 242 -13.15 -15.89 -12.64
N GLY A 243 -12.51 -16.58 -13.58
CA GLY A 243 -12.68 -16.37 -15.01
C GLY A 243 -11.94 -15.14 -15.56
N ASP A 244 -11.03 -14.53 -14.79
CA ASP A 244 -10.15 -13.46 -15.25
C ASP A 244 -8.86 -14.07 -15.84
N VAL A 245 -8.75 -13.99 -17.17
CA VAL A 245 -7.61 -14.50 -17.97
C VAL A 245 -6.87 -13.37 -18.68
N THR A 246 -6.97 -12.14 -18.16
CA THR A 246 -6.49 -10.93 -18.85
C THR A 246 -4.97 -10.83 -18.99
N GLN A 247 -4.18 -11.55 -18.18
CA GLN A 247 -2.71 -11.59 -18.29
C GLN A 247 -2.18 -13.04 -18.28
N GLY A 248 -1.17 -13.29 -19.11
CA GLY A 248 -0.47 -14.57 -19.15
C GLY A 248 0.31 -14.86 -17.86
N GLU A 249 0.59 -16.13 -17.60
CA GLU A 249 1.41 -16.54 -16.45
C GLU A 249 2.89 -16.26 -16.76
N PRO A 250 3.57 -15.43 -15.96
CA PRO A 250 4.97 -15.09 -16.19
C PRO A 250 5.87 -16.29 -15.89
N PHE A 251 6.93 -16.43 -16.67
CA PHE A 251 7.96 -17.42 -16.41
C PHE A 251 8.97 -16.89 -15.38
N TYR A 252 9.23 -17.62 -14.31
CA TYR A 252 10.21 -17.22 -13.29
C TYR A 252 11.60 -17.76 -13.61
N LEU A 253 12.52 -16.86 -13.97
CA LEU A 253 13.89 -17.19 -14.32
C LEU A 253 14.85 -16.83 -13.18
N LEU A 254 15.05 -17.78 -12.26
CA LEU A 254 15.77 -17.55 -11.01
C LEU A 254 17.27 -17.86 -11.13
N HIS A 255 18.15 -16.86 -11.02
CA HIS A 255 19.60 -17.07 -11.05
C HIS A 255 20.18 -17.46 -9.67
N PRO A 256 21.35 -18.12 -9.65
CA PRO A 256 22.12 -18.38 -8.42
C PRO A 256 22.61 -17.11 -7.74
N LEU A 257 22.64 -17.12 -6.40
CA LEU A 257 23.18 -16.01 -5.61
C LEU A 257 24.70 -16.10 -5.53
N LEU A 258 25.39 -14.99 -5.78
CA LEU A 258 26.82 -14.91 -5.48
C LEU A 258 27.03 -15.00 -3.97
N THR A 259 27.85 -15.98 -3.59
CA THR A 259 28.27 -16.25 -2.21
C THR A 259 29.07 -15.09 -1.61
N GLY A 260 28.99 -14.95 -0.29
CA GLY A 260 29.80 -13.98 0.44
C GLY A 260 31.25 -14.46 0.55
N LEU A 261 32.19 -13.51 0.67
CA LEU A 261 33.62 -13.85 0.71
C LEU A 261 34.04 -14.61 1.98
N LYS A 262 33.24 -14.59 3.06
CA LYS A 262 33.58 -15.28 4.32
C LYS A 262 32.93 -16.65 4.40
N GLN A 263 33.51 -17.53 5.21
CA GLN A 263 32.98 -18.88 5.44
C GLN A 263 31.54 -18.83 5.97
N GLY A 264 30.67 -19.69 5.45
CA GLY A 264 29.27 -19.81 5.88
C GLY A 264 28.35 -18.68 5.37
N GLN A 265 28.83 -17.80 4.49
CA GLN A 265 28.01 -16.75 3.87
C GLN A 265 27.45 -17.22 2.52
N PHE A 266 26.18 -17.63 2.53
CA PHE A 266 25.47 -18.09 1.34
C PHE A 266 25.13 -16.98 0.33
N LYS A 267 25.22 -15.72 0.74
CA LYS A 267 24.95 -14.54 -0.08
C LYS A 267 25.83 -13.39 0.39
N MET A 268 26.35 -12.60 -0.55
CA MET A 268 27.04 -11.35 -0.21
C MET A 268 26.10 -10.35 0.49
N SER A 269 26.60 -9.65 1.51
CA SER A 269 25.79 -8.71 2.30
C SER A 269 26.31 -7.28 2.20
N THR A 270 25.40 -6.33 2.01
CA THR A 270 25.71 -4.89 2.09
C THR A 270 25.89 -4.40 3.53
N THR A 271 25.49 -5.19 4.54
CA THR A 271 25.73 -4.87 5.96
C THR A 271 27.15 -5.20 6.44
N ASP A 272 27.87 -6.06 5.70
CA ASP A 272 29.27 -6.42 5.96
C ASP A 272 30.12 -6.08 4.73
N PRO A 273 30.76 -4.89 4.69
CA PRO A 273 31.54 -4.44 3.53
C PRO A 273 32.69 -5.36 3.11
N GLU A 274 33.15 -6.21 4.02
CA GLU A 274 34.23 -7.18 3.76
C GLU A 274 33.70 -8.51 3.21
N SER A 275 32.38 -8.73 3.24
CA SER A 275 31.71 -9.90 2.65
C SER A 275 31.48 -9.78 1.14
N ALA A 276 31.64 -8.57 0.58
CA ALA A 276 31.27 -8.25 -0.78
C ALA A 276 32.39 -7.49 -1.52
N ILE A 277 32.56 -7.81 -2.80
CA ILE A 277 33.27 -6.95 -3.75
C ILE A 277 32.27 -5.93 -4.29
N TYR A 278 32.63 -4.66 -4.26
CA TYR A 278 31.88 -3.59 -4.90
C TYR A 278 32.50 -3.22 -6.22
N VAL A 279 31.68 -2.81 -7.19
CA VAL A 279 32.15 -2.48 -8.54
C VAL A 279 33.07 -1.26 -8.58
N ASP A 280 33.02 -0.43 -7.54
CA ASP A 280 33.84 0.76 -7.33
C ASP A 280 35.01 0.52 -6.36
N ASP A 281 35.28 -0.72 -5.95
CA ASP A 281 36.46 -1.05 -5.16
C ASP A 281 37.74 -0.79 -5.97
N THR A 282 38.73 -0.17 -5.33
CA THR A 282 40.08 0.00 -5.87
C THR A 282 40.76 -1.35 -6.10
N ILE A 283 41.80 -1.37 -6.93
CA ILE A 283 42.61 -2.57 -7.18
C ILE A 283 43.10 -3.19 -5.85
N ALA A 284 43.55 -2.34 -4.92
CA ALA A 284 44.03 -2.78 -3.61
C ALA A 284 42.91 -3.40 -2.75
N GLU A 285 41.71 -2.79 -2.74
CA GLU A 285 40.54 -3.32 -2.01
C GLU A 285 40.12 -4.69 -2.57
N VAL A 286 40.00 -4.83 -3.89
CA VAL A 286 39.68 -6.11 -4.56
C VAL A 286 40.69 -7.19 -4.20
N ASN A 287 41.99 -6.91 -4.37
CA ASN A 287 43.06 -7.87 -4.08
C ASN A 287 43.05 -8.29 -2.60
N SER A 288 42.87 -7.34 -1.69
CA SER A 288 42.83 -7.60 -0.24
C SER A 288 41.64 -8.46 0.18
N LYS A 289 40.47 -8.20 -0.41
CA LYS A 289 39.24 -8.96 -0.16
C LYS A 289 39.35 -10.39 -0.68
N ILE A 290 39.76 -10.56 -1.94
CA ILE A 290 39.94 -11.89 -2.56
C ILE A 290 41.01 -12.70 -1.84
N LYS A 291 42.13 -12.07 -1.43
CA LYS A 291 43.18 -12.75 -0.67
C LYS A 291 42.65 -13.38 0.63
N ARG A 292 41.78 -12.67 1.36
CA ARG A 292 41.17 -13.12 2.62
C ARG A 292 39.94 -14.02 2.46
N ALA A 293 39.41 -14.13 1.24
CA ALA A 293 38.19 -14.90 1.00
C ALA A 293 38.36 -16.38 1.34
N PHE A 294 37.27 -17.02 1.74
CA PHE A 294 37.20 -18.46 1.96
C PHE A 294 37.45 -19.20 0.64
N CYS A 295 38.43 -20.10 0.62
CA CYS A 295 38.77 -20.91 -0.57
C CYS A 295 39.65 -22.09 -0.15
N PRO A 296 39.09 -23.11 0.52
CA PRO A 296 39.85 -24.30 0.85
C PRO A 296 40.19 -25.11 -0.42
N PRO A 297 41.38 -25.74 -0.48
CA PRO A 297 41.77 -26.62 -1.60
C PRO A 297 40.75 -27.75 -1.80
N GLY A 298 40.49 -28.14 -3.06
CA GLY A 298 39.61 -29.26 -3.41
C GLY A 298 38.10 -29.02 -3.16
N GLN A 299 37.73 -28.02 -2.36
CA GLN A 299 36.33 -27.76 -2.03
C GLN A 299 35.65 -26.89 -3.10
N ILE A 300 34.65 -27.46 -3.75
CA ILE A 300 33.83 -26.78 -4.76
C ILE A 300 32.64 -26.08 -4.14
N CYS A 301 31.87 -26.78 -3.30
CA CYS A 301 30.65 -26.25 -2.70
C CYS A 301 30.95 -25.07 -1.76
N GLN A 302 30.17 -23.99 -1.92
CA GLN A 302 30.29 -22.75 -1.13
C GLN A 302 31.68 -22.10 -1.16
N ASN A 303 32.37 -22.19 -2.31
CA ASN A 303 33.65 -21.55 -2.51
C ASN A 303 33.47 -20.25 -3.33
N PRO A 304 33.52 -19.06 -2.69
CA PRO A 304 33.26 -17.79 -3.38
C PRO A 304 34.24 -17.48 -4.51
N ILE A 305 35.45 -18.04 -4.48
CA ILE A 305 36.42 -17.84 -5.56
C ILE A 305 35.97 -18.57 -6.82
N LEU A 306 35.53 -19.82 -6.70
CA LEU A 306 35.00 -20.59 -7.82
C LEU A 306 33.67 -20.04 -8.30
N ASP A 307 32.82 -19.60 -7.37
CA ASP A 307 31.53 -18.98 -7.65
C ASP A 307 31.70 -17.73 -8.53
N TYR A 308 32.68 -16.87 -8.22
CA TYR A 308 32.93 -15.65 -8.99
C TYR A 308 33.61 -15.96 -10.32
N MET A 309 34.45 -17.01 -10.37
CA MET A 309 34.95 -17.51 -11.66
C MET A 309 33.79 -17.96 -12.55
N HIS A 310 32.88 -18.79 -12.02
CA HIS A 310 31.79 -19.38 -12.78
C HIS A 310 30.77 -18.36 -13.28
N TYR A 311 30.28 -17.49 -12.40
CA TYR A 311 29.13 -16.62 -12.72
C TYR A 311 29.52 -15.22 -13.20
N VAL A 312 30.79 -14.84 -13.10
CA VAL A 312 31.26 -13.50 -13.50
C VAL A 312 32.40 -13.58 -14.51
N VAL A 313 33.49 -14.30 -14.21
CA VAL A 313 34.66 -14.29 -15.09
C VAL A 313 34.41 -15.09 -16.37
N PHE A 314 34.12 -16.39 -16.28
CA PHE A 314 33.91 -17.22 -17.48
C PHE A 314 32.85 -16.66 -18.44
N PRO A 315 31.69 -16.14 -17.98
CA PRO A 315 30.71 -15.52 -18.86
C PRO A 315 31.21 -14.28 -19.61
N MET A 316 32.17 -13.54 -19.05
CA MET A 316 32.73 -12.34 -19.69
C MET A 316 33.91 -12.65 -20.61
N PHE A 317 34.51 -13.84 -20.48
CA PHE A 317 35.68 -14.29 -21.24
C PHE A 317 35.40 -15.62 -21.96
N GLU A 318 34.15 -15.87 -22.35
CA GLU A 318 33.70 -17.14 -22.93
C GLU A 318 34.48 -17.50 -24.21
N ASP A 319 34.79 -16.50 -25.04
CA ASP A 319 35.51 -16.67 -26.31
C ASP A 319 37.01 -16.92 -26.14
N GLU A 320 37.63 -16.38 -25.10
CA GLU A 320 39.10 -16.45 -24.89
C GLU A 320 39.50 -17.52 -23.86
N GLY A 321 38.59 -17.87 -22.94
CA GLY A 321 38.92 -18.61 -21.73
C GLY A 321 39.71 -17.76 -20.73
N ILE A 322 40.29 -18.41 -19.73
CA ILE A 322 41.16 -17.76 -18.75
C ILE A 322 42.55 -18.37 -18.73
N VAL A 323 43.55 -17.57 -18.37
CA VAL A 323 44.93 -17.99 -18.18
C VAL A 323 45.31 -17.78 -16.72
N LEU A 324 45.59 -18.88 -16.03
CA LEU A 324 46.11 -18.89 -14.67
C LEU A 324 47.64 -18.84 -14.72
N GLU A 325 48.18 -17.69 -14.31
CA GLU A 325 49.62 -17.45 -14.27
C GLU A 325 50.22 -18.03 -12.98
N ARG A 326 51.19 -18.92 -13.11
CA ARG A 326 51.92 -19.51 -11.98
C ARG A 326 53.37 -19.75 -12.36
N ASN A 327 54.25 -19.70 -11.36
CA ASN A 327 55.67 -19.95 -11.59
C ASN A 327 55.92 -21.41 -12.05
N GLU A 328 57.07 -21.66 -12.67
CA GLU A 328 57.46 -23.01 -13.13
C GLU A 328 57.45 -24.05 -11.99
N LYS A 329 57.83 -23.64 -10.78
CA LYS A 329 57.86 -24.52 -9.59
C LYS A 329 56.46 -24.97 -9.13
N ASN A 330 55.43 -24.21 -9.48
CA ASN A 330 54.02 -24.48 -9.20
C ASN A 330 53.30 -25.06 -10.44
N GLY A 331 54.03 -25.47 -11.47
CA GLY A 331 53.50 -26.16 -12.65
C GLY A 331 53.26 -25.29 -13.89
N GLY A 332 53.78 -24.05 -13.93
CA GLY A 332 53.77 -23.16 -15.11
C GLY A 332 52.38 -22.69 -15.56
N ASN A 333 52.27 -21.65 -16.38
CA ASN A 333 50.95 -21.09 -16.76
C ASN A 333 49.99 -22.17 -17.31
N ARG A 334 48.70 -22.10 -16.92
CA ARG A 334 47.67 -23.03 -17.37
C ARG A 334 46.44 -22.28 -17.89
N SER A 335 45.98 -22.65 -19.07
CA SER A 335 44.77 -22.07 -19.68
C SER A 335 43.57 -22.98 -19.48
N PHE A 336 42.41 -22.38 -19.26
CA PHE A 336 41.13 -23.07 -19.11
C PHE A 336 40.11 -22.43 -20.06
N LYS A 337 39.52 -23.24 -20.94
CA LYS A 337 38.51 -22.75 -21.89
C LYS A 337 37.13 -22.68 -21.26
N THR A 338 36.84 -23.59 -20.33
CA THR A 338 35.54 -23.69 -19.65
C THR A 338 35.68 -23.69 -18.12
N PHE A 339 34.63 -23.27 -17.42
CA PHE A 339 34.61 -23.34 -15.95
C PHE A 339 34.74 -24.79 -15.46
N THR A 340 34.11 -25.74 -16.14
CA THR A 340 34.18 -27.17 -15.81
C THR A 340 35.61 -27.71 -15.84
N GLU A 341 36.46 -27.26 -16.77
CA GLU A 341 37.89 -27.64 -16.76
C GLU A 341 38.61 -27.10 -15.52
N LEU A 342 38.35 -25.84 -15.14
CA LEU A 342 38.94 -25.24 -13.94
C LEU A 342 38.45 -25.94 -12.68
N GLU A 343 37.14 -26.18 -12.58
CA GLU A 343 36.49 -26.83 -11.43
C GLU A 343 37.07 -28.22 -11.19
N ASN A 344 37.20 -29.04 -12.24
CA ASN A 344 37.80 -30.36 -12.16
C ASN A 344 39.28 -30.31 -11.75
N ALA A 345 40.05 -29.35 -12.26
CA ALA A 345 41.45 -29.18 -11.88
C ALA A 345 41.59 -28.73 -10.42
N PHE A 346 40.71 -27.87 -9.93
CA PHE A 346 40.70 -27.44 -8.53
C PHE A 346 40.24 -28.57 -7.59
N LEU A 347 39.24 -29.36 -7.98
CA LEU A 347 38.76 -30.54 -7.23
C LEU A 347 39.86 -31.58 -7.04
N LYS A 348 40.67 -31.80 -8.08
CA LYS A 348 41.86 -32.68 -8.04
C LYS A 348 43.07 -32.06 -7.35
N GLU A 349 42.92 -30.85 -6.79
CA GLU A 349 43.98 -30.07 -6.15
C GLU A 349 45.17 -29.76 -7.07
N GLU A 350 45.00 -29.82 -8.38
CA GLU A 350 46.03 -29.45 -9.38
C GLU A 350 46.24 -27.92 -9.45
N ILE A 351 45.25 -27.17 -8.95
CA ILE A 351 45.28 -25.72 -8.81
C ILE A 351 45.14 -25.36 -7.32
N HIS A 352 46.14 -24.67 -6.79
CA HIS A 352 46.13 -24.25 -5.39
C HIS A 352 45.38 -22.90 -5.22
N PRO A 353 44.67 -22.66 -4.10
CA PRO A 353 44.00 -21.38 -3.84
C PRO A 353 44.92 -20.16 -3.92
N ALA A 354 46.20 -20.32 -3.59
CA ALA A 354 47.19 -19.25 -3.67
C ALA A 354 47.49 -18.77 -5.11
N ASP A 355 47.25 -19.61 -6.12
CA ASP A 355 47.38 -19.24 -7.53
C ASP A 355 46.02 -18.77 -8.10
N LEU A 356 44.92 -19.42 -7.68
CA LEU A 356 43.58 -19.10 -8.17
C LEU A 356 43.09 -17.70 -7.71
N LYS A 357 43.39 -17.30 -6.48
CA LYS A 357 42.98 -15.99 -5.93
C LYS A 357 43.61 -14.80 -6.69
N PRO A 358 44.92 -14.76 -6.95
CA PRO A 358 45.51 -13.74 -7.83
C PRO A 358 44.93 -13.75 -9.24
N CYS A 359 44.68 -14.94 -9.81
CA CYS A 359 44.05 -15.08 -11.12
C CYS A 359 42.65 -14.40 -11.14
N LEU A 360 41.77 -14.73 -10.18
CA LEU A 360 40.47 -14.07 -10.05
C LEU A 360 40.62 -12.55 -9.90
N SER A 361 41.58 -12.11 -9.08
CA SER A 361 41.82 -10.68 -8.85
C SER A 361 42.19 -9.94 -10.13
N LYS A 362 43.03 -10.52 -11.00
CA LYS A 362 43.39 -9.96 -12.31
C LYS A 362 42.15 -9.71 -13.16
N TYR A 363 41.31 -10.74 -13.33
CA TYR A 363 40.12 -10.66 -14.17
C TYR A 363 39.06 -9.72 -13.61
N ILE A 364 38.74 -9.81 -12.31
CA ILE A 364 37.79 -8.89 -11.68
C ILE A 364 38.28 -7.44 -11.79
N ASN A 365 39.57 -7.17 -11.56
CA ASN A 365 40.08 -5.82 -11.69
C ASN A 365 39.96 -5.27 -13.12
N SER A 366 40.18 -6.10 -14.13
CA SER A 366 39.97 -5.74 -15.55
C SER A 366 38.52 -5.38 -15.82
N LEU A 367 37.57 -6.21 -15.36
CA LEU A 367 36.13 -5.98 -15.56
C LEU A 367 35.61 -4.73 -14.83
N LEU A 368 36.23 -4.33 -13.72
CA LEU A 368 35.84 -3.16 -12.94
C LEU A 368 36.54 -1.87 -13.39
N ASP A 369 37.55 -1.95 -14.26
CA ASP A 369 38.31 -0.78 -14.70
C ASP A 369 37.45 0.27 -15.44
N PRO A 370 36.52 -0.11 -16.34
CA PRO A 370 35.61 0.85 -16.97
C PRO A 370 34.81 1.68 -15.96
N VAL A 371 34.37 1.06 -14.86
CA VAL A 371 33.64 1.76 -13.79
C VAL A 371 34.56 2.75 -13.08
N ARG A 372 35.79 2.35 -12.74
CA ARG A 372 36.75 3.25 -12.07
C ARG A 372 37.09 4.46 -12.93
N VAL A 373 37.28 4.26 -14.23
CA VAL A 373 37.53 5.34 -15.20
C VAL A 373 36.31 6.26 -15.30
N HIS A 374 35.10 5.70 -15.42
CA HIS A 374 33.85 6.48 -15.52
C HIS A 374 33.63 7.42 -14.34
N PHE A 375 34.01 7.01 -13.12
CA PHE A 375 33.85 7.79 -11.90
C PHE A 375 35.11 8.57 -11.45
N ALA A 376 36.16 8.63 -12.28
CA ALA A 376 37.47 9.18 -11.88
C ALA A 376 37.49 10.70 -11.63
N ALA A 377 36.61 11.46 -12.32
CA ALA A 377 36.59 12.93 -12.32
C ALA A 377 35.17 13.51 -12.46
N GLY A 378 35.07 14.85 -12.37
CA GLY A 378 33.83 15.58 -12.62
C GLY A 378 32.71 15.32 -11.60
N ASP A 379 31.46 15.47 -12.05
CA ASP A 379 30.28 15.30 -11.20
C ASP A 379 30.00 13.84 -10.83
N LEU A 380 30.39 12.89 -11.69
CA LEU A 380 30.32 11.47 -11.39
C LEU A 380 31.20 11.11 -10.18
N LYS A 381 32.43 11.64 -10.10
CA LYS A 381 33.27 11.46 -8.89
C LYS A 381 32.59 11.97 -7.62
N LYS A 382 31.90 13.11 -7.69
CA LYS A 382 31.16 13.67 -6.55
C LYS A 382 30.00 12.76 -6.16
N LEU A 383 29.22 12.29 -7.14
CA LEU A 383 28.13 11.35 -6.96
C LEU A 383 28.61 10.07 -6.25
N TRP A 384 29.66 9.44 -6.76
CA TRP A 384 30.29 8.28 -6.15
C TRP A 384 30.77 8.56 -4.71
N THR A 385 31.47 9.67 -4.50
CA THR A 385 31.96 10.07 -3.17
C THR A 385 30.81 10.25 -2.17
N ASN A 386 29.67 10.76 -2.62
CA ASN A 386 28.47 10.90 -1.79
C ASN A 386 27.89 9.52 -1.43
N VAL A 387 27.74 8.63 -2.40
CA VAL A 387 27.23 7.27 -2.15
C VAL A 387 28.15 6.46 -1.23
N LYS A 388 29.48 6.56 -1.39
CA LYS A 388 30.46 5.85 -0.54
C LYS A 388 30.38 6.24 0.94
N LYS A 389 29.87 7.43 1.26
CA LYS A 389 29.68 7.90 2.64
C LYS A 389 28.40 7.36 3.29
N LEU A 390 27.46 6.83 2.51
CA LEU A 390 26.20 6.32 3.01
C LEU A 390 26.41 4.95 3.67
N LYS A 391 25.80 4.75 4.84
CA LYS A 391 25.83 3.49 5.59
C LYS A 391 24.42 3.04 5.90
N ILE A 392 24.13 1.77 5.65
CA ILE A 392 22.85 1.14 5.97
C ILE A 392 22.85 0.65 7.42
N SER A 393 21.71 0.78 8.09
CA SER A 393 21.46 0.19 9.41
C SER A 393 21.28 -1.33 9.30
N SER A 394 21.85 -2.08 10.24
CA SER A 394 21.59 -3.52 10.38
C SER A 394 20.20 -3.83 10.93
N VAL A 395 19.56 -2.86 11.62
CA VAL A 395 18.20 -2.98 12.16
C VAL A 395 17.32 -1.99 11.40
N PRO A 396 16.53 -2.45 10.42
CA PRO A 396 15.74 -1.54 9.59
C PRO A 396 14.61 -0.84 10.36
N ASP A 397 14.05 -1.46 11.40
CA ASP A 397 12.85 -0.95 12.09
C ASP A 397 13.16 -0.24 13.42
N GLY A 398 14.44 -0.07 13.78
CA GLY A 398 14.90 0.42 15.10
C GLY A 398 15.05 1.95 15.25
N ASP A 399 13.96 2.70 15.13
CA ASP A 399 13.80 4.08 15.64
C ASP A 399 14.43 5.28 14.89
N LYS A 400 15.05 5.10 13.71
CA LYS A 400 15.64 6.23 12.94
C LYS A 400 14.96 6.50 11.60
N LEU A 401 13.63 6.61 11.60
CA LEU A 401 12.90 7.00 10.40
C LEU A 401 12.96 8.52 10.21
N VAL A 402 13.34 8.96 9.02
CA VAL A 402 13.29 10.39 8.67
C VAL A 402 11.83 10.83 8.62
N SER A 403 11.55 12.09 8.98
CA SER A 403 10.22 12.65 8.75
C SER A 403 10.08 12.95 7.26
N LEU A 404 9.09 12.35 6.61
CA LEU A 404 8.83 12.57 5.20
C LEU A 404 8.12 13.91 5.02
N THR A 405 8.61 14.73 4.08
CA THR A 405 7.86 15.90 3.64
C THR A 405 6.79 15.42 2.67
N ILE A 406 5.59 15.13 3.19
CA ILE A 406 4.44 14.73 2.39
C ILE A 406 3.70 15.99 1.95
N PRO A 407 3.58 16.28 0.63
CA PRO A 407 2.93 17.48 0.17
C PRO A 407 1.48 17.54 0.60
N ALA A 408 1.07 18.77 0.93
CA ALA A 408 -0.31 19.04 1.25
C ALA A 408 -1.19 18.74 0.03
N PHE A 409 -2.37 18.20 0.29
CA PHE A 409 -3.34 17.95 -0.76
C PHE A 409 -3.79 19.27 -1.40
N PRO A 410 -3.86 19.34 -2.74
CA PRO A 410 -4.30 20.54 -3.44
C PRO A 410 -5.71 20.90 -2.97
N VAL A 411 -5.97 22.19 -2.77
CA VAL A 411 -7.31 22.69 -2.46
C VAL A 411 -8.06 22.78 -3.78
N THR A 412 -8.95 21.83 -4.02
CA THR A 412 -9.60 21.65 -5.33
C THR A 412 -10.77 22.61 -5.57
N GLU A 413 -11.31 23.29 -4.56
CA GLU A 413 -12.45 24.20 -4.74
C GLU A 413 -12.30 25.50 -3.95
N LYS A 414 -12.40 26.62 -4.67
CA LYS A 414 -12.74 27.93 -4.08
C LYS A 414 -14.26 28.01 -3.91
N ARG A 415 -14.81 27.20 -2.99
CA ARG A 415 -16.20 27.33 -2.59
C ARG A 415 -16.29 28.41 -1.51
N GLN A 416 -17.30 29.29 -1.61
CA GLN A 416 -17.61 30.22 -0.53
C GLN A 416 -18.36 29.46 0.56
N TRP A 417 -17.81 29.49 1.77
CA TRP A 417 -18.38 28.86 2.95
C TRP A 417 -19.17 29.88 3.77
N LYS A 418 -20.27 29.46 4.38
CA LYS A 418 -21.05 30.29 5.29
C LYS A 418 -20.36 30.35 6.64
N VAL A 419 -20.05 31.56 7.10
CA VAL A 419 -19.49 31.81 8.44
C VAL A 419 -20.59 31.66 9.48
N SER A 420 -20.23 31.16 10.66
CA SER A 420 -21.15 31.07 11.79
C SER A 420 -21.34 32.43 12.47
N GLU A 421 -22.59 32.75 12.77
CA GLU A 421 -23.00 33.97 13.49
C GLU A 421 -22.97 33.81 15.02
N LEU A 422 -22.68 32.59 15.51
CA LEU A 422 -22.64 32.28 16.93
C LEU A 422 -21.40 32.86 17.61
N THR A 423 -21.51 33.15 18.90
CA THR A 423 -20.36 33.46 19.76
C THR A 423 -19.47 32.24 19.96
N LEU A 424 -18.25 32.44 20.46
CA LEU A 424 -17.32 31.32 20.71
C LEU A 424 -17.88 30.30 21.71
N ASP A 425 -18.59 30.76 22.75
CA ASP A 425 -19.18 29.89 23.76
C ASP A 425 -20.32 29.05 23.16
N GLU A 426 -21.22 29.66 22.40
CA GLU A 426 -22.30 28.96 21.70
C GLU A 426 -21.76 27.95 20.68
N LYS A 427 -20.72 28.31 19.90
CA LYS A 427 -20.04 27.38 18.99
C LYS A 427 -19.48 26.17 19.73
N PHE A 428 -18.86 26.41 20.89
CA PHE A 428 -18.25 25.35 21.68
C PHE A 428 -19.32 24.42 22.27
N GLU A 429 -20.35 24.95 22.91
CA GLU A 429 -21.44 24.16 23.49
C GLU A 429 -22.16 23.33 22.42
N GLN A 430 -22.52 23.96 21.30
CA GLN A 430 -23.20 23.28 20.21
C GLN A 430 -22.33 22.19 19.59
N SER A 431 -21.05 22.47 19.31
CA SER A 431 -20.12 21.48 18.75
C SER A 431 -19.86 20.35 19.75
N ARG A 432 -19.63 20.65 21.03
CA ARG A 432 -19.36 19.66 22.06
C ARG A 432 -20.56 18.74 22.29
N SER A 433 -21.78 19.24 22.16
CA SER A 433 -23.02 18.45 22.31
C SER A 433 -23.18 17.31 21.30
N VAL A 434 -22.46 17.36 20.17
CA VAL A 434 -22.53 16.34 19.11
C VAL A 434 -21.77 15.06 19.49
N GLY A 435 -20.73 15.19 20.31
CA GLY A 435 -19.92 14.06 20.75
C GLY A 435 -20.37 13.54 22.12
N GLU A 436 -20.37 12.23 22.28
CA GLU A 436 -20.35 11.60 23.60
C GLU A 436 -18.97 11.77 24.25
N GLU A 437 -17.91 11.56 23.47
CA GLU A 437 -16.50 11.74 23.87
C GLU A 437 -15.82 12.83 23.03
N CYS A 438 -15.02 13.69 23.66
CA CYS A 438 -14.20 14.70 23.00
C CYS A 438 -12.73 14.61 23.47
N THR A 439 -11.79 14.42 22.54
CA THR A 439 -10.34 14.38 22.81
C THR A 439 -9.62 15.44 21.96
N LEU A 440 -9.19 16.59 22.49
CA LEU A 440 -9.47 17.16 23.82
C LEU A 440 -10.34 18.42 23.70
N GLU A 441 -11.13 18.73 24.73
CA GLU A 441 -12.06 19.86 24.72
C GLU A 441 -11.35 21.22 24.61
N GLU A 442 -10.17 21.35 25.23
CA GLU A 442 -9.36 22.56 25.15
C GLU A 442 -8.85 22.80 23.73
N GLU A 443 -8.47 21.72 23.02
CA GLU A 443 -8.07 21.76 21.61
C GLU A 443 -9.24 22.18 20.72
N LEU A 444 -10.46 21.68 21.00
CA LEU A 444 -11.68 22.08 20.29
C LEU A 444 -11.98 23.58 20.48
N ARG A 445 -11.96 24.07 21.73
CA ARG A 445 -12.20 25.48 22.02
C ARG A 445 -11.15 26.39 21.36
N ALA A 446 -9.89 25.99 21.40
CA ALA A 446 -8.80 26.73 20.74
C ALA A 446 -8.93 26.73 19.21
N LEU A 447 -9.40 25.64 18.61
CA LEU A 447 -9.69 25.55 17.17
C LEU A 447 -10.79 26.53 16.77
N LEU A 448 -11.93 26.53 17.50
CA LEU A 448 -13.09 27.38 17.22
C LEU A 448 -12.77 28.87 17.36
N ALA A 449 -11.87 29.23 18.28
CA ALA A 449 -11.40 30.60 18.43
C ALA A 449 -10.48 31.06 17.28
N LYS A 450 -9.81 30.12 16.61
CA LYS A 450 -8.76 30.42 15.62
C LYS A 450 -9.23 30.32 14.17
N LYS A 451 -10.18 29.44 13.87
CA LYS A 451 -10.66 29.18 12.51
C LYS A 451 -12.15 29.48 12.37
N ASP A 452 -12.48 30.38 11.46
CA ASP A 452 -13.87 30.63 11.06
C ASP A 452 -14.50 29.41 10.39
N HIS A 453 -13.68 28.64 9.66
CA HIS A 453 -14.04 27.37 9.03
C HIS A 453 -13.07 26.27 9.44
N PHE A 454 -13.56 25.36 10.27
CA PHE A 454 -12.86 24.13 10.63
C PHE A 454 -13.45 22.94 9.88
N VAL A 455 -12.63 21.94 9.58
CA VAL A 455 -13.06 20.78 8.78
C VAL A 455 -13.47 19.62 9.67
N CYS A 456 -14.71 19.18 9.56
CA CYS A 456 -15.21 17.93 10.12
C CYS A 456 -15.35 16.89 9.02
N TYR A 457 -15.20 15.60 9.37
CA TYR A 457 -15.57 14.53 8.44
C TYR A 457 -16.17 13.31 9.15
N ASP A 458 -16.97 12.56 8.41
CA ASP A 458 -17.37 11.18 8.71
C ASP A 458 -17.32 10.33 7.44
N GLY A 459 -16.95 9.05 7.59
CA GLY A 459 -16.77 8.10 6.49
C GLY A 459 -17.79 6.98 6.54
N PHE A 460 -18.33 6.63 5.37
CA PHE A 460 -19.40 5.64 5.24
C PHE A 460 -19.09 4.62 4.15
N GLU A 461 -19.04 3.34 4.53
CA GLU A 461 -18.99 2.23 3.58
C GLU A 461 -20.35 2.06 2.87
N PRO A 462 -20.42 2.18 1.53
CA PRO A 462 -21.64 1.90 0.78
C PRO A 462 -21.95 0.39 0.75
N SER A 463 -22.67 -0.06 1.76
CA SER A 463 -22.82 -1.48 2.12
C SER A 463 -24.27 -1.99 2.15
N GLY A 464 -25.22 -1.16 1.75
CA GLY A 464 -26.65 -1.53 1.63
C GLY A 464 -27.56 -0.37 1.96
N ARG A 465 -28.79 -0.72 2.33
CA ARG A 465 -29.80 0.24 2.81
C ARG A 465 -29.22 1.09 3.96
N MET A 466 -29.56 2.36 3.96
CA MET A 466 -29.12 3.31 4.99
C MET A 466 -30.07 3.25 6.17
N HIS A 467 -29.53 3.07 7.36
CA HIS A 467 -30.32 3.05 8.59
C HIS A 467 -30.39 4.44 9.24
N ILE A 468 -31.34 4.67 10.14
CA ILE A 468 -31.68 6.01 10.63
C ILE A 468 -30.53 6.75 11.31
N ALA A 469 -29.64 6.02 12.01
CA ALA A 469 -28.44 6.64 12.58
C ALA A 469 -27.51 7.23 11.50
N GLN A 470 -27.38 6.62 10.32
CA GLN A 470 -26.57 7.13 9.20
C GLN A 470 -27.24 8.31 8.48
N GLY A 471 -28.57 8.44 8.56
CA GLY A 471 -29.32 9.50 7.88
C GLY A 471 -29.70 10.64 8.81
N ILE A 472 -30.75 10.46 9.63
CA ILE A 472 -31.33 11.53 10.45
C ILE A 472 -30.37 11.96 11.57
N LEU A 473 -29.85 11.03 12.38
CA LEU A 473 -28.92 11.38 13.47
C LEU A 473 -27.69 12.10 12.92
N ARG A 474 -27.12 11.60 11.81
CA ARG A 474 -26.03 12.28 11.11
C ARG A 474 -26.42 13.69 10.65
N SER A 475 -27.60 13.87 10.05
CA SER A 475 -28.09 15.17 9.59
C SER A 475 -28.20 16.18 10.74
N VAL A 476 -28.74 15.76 11.89
CA VAL A 476 -28.82 16.58 13.11
C VAL A 476 -27.44 17.04 13.55
N ASN A 477 -26.50 16.09 13.69
CA ASN A 477 -25.13 16.38 14.12
C ASN A 477 -24.40 17.32 13.14
N VAL A 478 -24.56 17.08 11.84
CA VAL A 478 -23.95 17.90 10.79
C VAL A 478 -24.52 19.32 10.78
N ASN A 479 -25.83 19.49 10.96
CA ASN A 479 -26.45 20.81 11.03
C ASN A 479 -25.94 21.62 12.24
N ARG A 480 -25.75 20.98 13.40
CA ARG A 480 -25.15 21.61 14.58
C ARG A 480 -23.72 22.09 14.31
N LEU A 481 -22.89 21.25 13.71
CA LEU A 481 -21.50 21.60 13.40
C LEU A 481 -21.39 22.69 12.34
N THR A 482 -22.19 22.59 11.27
CA THR A 482 -22.17 23.59 10.19
C THR A 482 -22.70 24.94 10.67
N ALA A 483 -23.70 24.97 11.58
CA ALA A 483 -24.13 26.17 12.28
C ALA A 483 -23.03 26.79 13.15
N SER A 484 -22.15 25.97 13.73
CA SER A 484 -20.94 26.41 14.45
C SER A 484 -19.77 26.83 13.53
N GLY A 485 -19.91 26.71 12.21
CA GLY A 485 -18.93 27.16 11.21
C GLY A 485 -18.13 26.03 10.56
N ALA A 486 -18.45 24.77 10.85
CA ALA A 486 -17.75 23.63 10.27
C ALA A 486 -18.02 23.51 8.76
N ILE A 487 -17.00 23.10 8.01
CA ILE A 487 -17.16 22.45 6.70
C ILE A 487 -17.26 20.95 6.97
N PHE A 488 -18.37 20.33 6.59
CA PHE A 488 -18.60 18.91 6.81
C PHE A 488 -18.35 18.08 5.54
N ARG A 489 -17.40 17.14 5.61
CA ARG A 489 -17.06 16.22 4.53
C ARG A 489 -17.64 14.84 4.78
N PHE A 490 -18.58 14.44 3.95
CA PHE A 490 -19.02 13.05 3.84
C PHE A 490 -18.04 12.30 2.93
N TRP A 491 -17.31 11.36 3.52
CA TRP A 491 -16.39 10.49 2.80
C TRP A 491 -17.11 9.22 2.38
N VAL A 492 -17.45 9.14 1.10
CA VAL A 492 -18.08 7.96 0.49
C VAL A 492 -16.98 6.93 0.24
N ALA A 493 -16.85 6.01 1.20
CA ALA A 493 -15.72 5.12 1.36
C ALA A 493 -15.87 3.87 0.47
N ASP A 494 -15.90 4.07 -0.85
CA ASP A 494 -16.15 3.01 -1.84
C ASP A 494 -15.01 1.97 -1.93
N TRP A 495 -13.75 2.39 -1.99
CA TRP A 495 -12.61 1.47 -1.89
C TRP A 495 -12.52 0.76 -0.54
N PHE A 496 -12.98 1.39 0.53
CA PHE A 496 -13.06 0.76 1.86
C PHE A 496 -14.14 -0.32 1.91
N ALA A 497 -15.31 -0.05 1.34
CA ALA A 497 -16.36 -1.05 1.18
C ALA A 497 -15.91 -2.23 0.30
N LEU A 498 -15.13 -1.97 -0.75
CA LEU A 498 -14.51 -2.99 -1.59
C LEU A 498 -13.56 -3.88 -0.76
N LEU A 499 -12.62 -3.26 -0.03
CA LEU A 499 -11.68 -3.97 0.87
C LEU A 499 -12.38 -4.80 1.94
N ASN A 500 -13.52 -4.31 2.45
CA ASN A 500 -14.31 -5.02 3.44
C ASN A 500 -15.32 -6.01 2.81
N ASN A 501 -15.19 -6.31 1.52
CA ASN A 501 -15.99 -7.26 0.74
C ASN A 501 -17.52 -7.00 0.78
N LYS A 502 -17.90 -5.72 0.82
CA LYS A 502 -19.30 -5.30 0.73
C LYS A 502 -19.81 -5.44 -0.70
N MET A 503 -21.09 -5.74 -0.85
CA MET A 503 -21.73 -5.97 -2.15
C MET A 503 -21.04 -7.04 -3.02
N GLY A 504 -20.43 -8.04 -2.37
CA GLY A 504 -19.67 -9.10 -3.04
C GLY A 504 -18.35 -8.63 -3.67
N GLY A 505 -17.82 -7.47 -3.24
CA GLY A 505 -16.60 -6.89 -3.81
C GLY A 505 -16.84 -6.24 -5.18
N ASP A 506 -18.08 -5.89 -5.51
CA ASP A 506 -18.45 -5.27 -6.78
C ASP A 506 -18.46 -3.73 -6.64
N LEU A 507 -17.45 -3.08 -7.21
CA LEU A 507 -17.28 -1.63 -7.11
C LEU A 507 -18.45 -0.86 -7.75
N ASP A 508 -19.07 -1.37 -8.82
CA ASP A 508 -20.20 -0.71 -9.48
C ASP A 508 -21.46 -0.75 -8.61
N LYS A 509 -21.70 -1.87 -7.95
CA LYS A 509 -22.76 -1.98 -6.94
C LYS A 509 -22.48 -1.03 -5.77
N ILE A 510 -21.25 -1.00 -5.26
CA ILE A 510 -20.82 -0.10 -4.17
C ILE A 510 -21.07 1.36 -4.57
N ARG A 511 -20.62 1.79 -5.75
CA ARG A 511 -20.84 3.17 -6.23
C ARG A 511 -22.32 3.48 -6.47
N THR A 512 -23.12 2.49 -6.87
CA THR A 512 -24.58 2.66 -6.93
C THR A 512 -25.17 2.92 -5.55
N VAL A 513 -24.77 2.15 -4.55
CA VAL A 513 -25.22 2.34 -3.17
C VAL A 513 -24.74 3.68 -2.60
N GLY A 514 -23.52 4.12 -2.92
CA GLY A 514 -23.00 5.41 -2.48
C GLY A 514 -23.80 6.58 -3.06
N ARG A 515 -24.24 6.51 -4.33
CA ARG A 515 -25.17 7.50 -4.91
C ARG A 515 -26.51 7.53 -4.17
N TYR A 516 -27.06 6.36 -3.84
CA TYR A 516 -28.29 6.26 -3.04
C TYR A 516 -28.13 6.92 -1.66
N MET A 517 -26.99 6.72 -1.01
CA MET A 517 -26.69 7.36 0.27
C MET A 517 -26.61 8.89 0.17
N ILE A 518 -25.98 9.41 -0.89
CA ILE A 518 -25.93 10.86 -1.17
C ILE A 518 -27.33 11.44 -1.36
N GLU A 519 -28.20 10.78 -2.12
CA GLU A 519 -29.57 11.25 -2.36
C GLU A 519 -30.42 11.24 -1.08
N ILE A 520 -30.19 10.30 -0.16
CA ILE A 520 -30.78 10.36 1.18
C ILE A 520 -30.29 11.59 1.93
N TRP A 521 -28.97 11.79 2.04
CA TRP A 521 -28.42 12.94 2.77
C TRP A 521 -28.90 14.28 2.22
N LYS A 522 -29.10 14.39 0.90
CA LYS A 522 -29.70 15.57 0.27
C LYS A 522 -31.15 15.82 0.68
N SER A 523 -31.88 14.77 1.03
CA SER A 523 -33.31 14.85 1.38
C SER A 523 -33.60 14.89 2.88
N THR A 524 -32.61 14.81 3.77
CA THR A 524 -32.81 14.89 5.24
C THR A 524 -32.84 16.31 5.82
N GLY A 525 -32.83 17.35 4.95
CA GLY A 525 -32.88 18.75 5.38
C GLY A 525 -31.57 19.28 5.98
N MET A 526 -30.42 18.85 5.44
CA MET A 526 -29.13 19.46 5.75
C MET A 526 -28.89 20.75 4.95
N ASP A 527 -28.23 21.74 5.55
CA ASP A 527 -27.74 22.91 4.80
C ASP A 527 -26.52 22.52 3.96
N MET A 528 -26.72 22.42 2.65
CA MET A 528 -25.68 21.99 1.71
C MET A 528 -24.57 23.02 1.50
N THR A 529 -24.72 24.25 2.00
CA THR A 529 -23.74 25.34 1.80
C THR A 529 -22.37 24.94 2.32
N ASN A 530 -22.33 24.34 3.52
CA ASN A 530 -21.12 23.92 4.20
C ASN A 530 -20.87 22.41 4.15
N VAL A 531 -21.54 21.67 3.26
CA VAL A 531 -21.42 20.21 3.13
C VAL A 531 -20.77 19.82 1.80
N GLN A 532 -19.88 18.83 1.83
CA GLN A 532 -19.26 18.21 0.66
C GLN A 532 -19.41 16.69 0.70
N PHE A 533 -19.74 16.10 -0.45
CA PHE A 533 -19.66 14.65 -0.65
C PHE A 533 -18.42 14.35 -1.49
N LEU A 534 -17.51 13.54 -0.95
CA LEU A 534 -16.24 13.19 -1.57
C LEU A 534 -16.15 11.68 -1.71
N TRP A 535 -15.85 11.19 -2.91
CA TRP A 535 -15.64 9.77 -3.17
C TRP A 535 -14.20 9.38 -2.89
N ALA A 536 -13.99 8.30 -2.13
CA ALA A 536 -12.66 7.89 -1.72
C ALA A 536 -11.79 7.54 -2.93
N SER A 537 -12.27 6.68 -3.81
CA SER A 537 -11.58 6.30 -5.05
C SER A 537 -11.17 7.52 -5.88
N ASP A 538 -12.10 8.41 -6.22
CA ASP A 538 -11.85 9.55 -7.09
C ASP A 538 -10.78 10.49 -6.49
N GLN A 539 -10.88 10.79 -5.19
CA GLN A 539 -9.96 11.71 -4.54
C GLN A 539 -8.57 11.09 -4.32
N ILE A 540 -8.51 9.80 -3.97
CA ILE A 540 -7.24 9.07 -3.80
C ILE A 540 -6.54 8.94 -5.15
N ILE A 541 -7.23 8.55 -6.22
CA ILE A 541 -6.65 8.44 -7.57
C ILE A 541 -6.06 9.78 -8.02
N ALA A 542 -6.82 10.88 -7.86
CA ALA A 542 -6.37 12.21 -8.25
C ALA A 542 -5.12 12.68 -7.49
N ASN A 543 -4.81 12.09 -6.33
CA ASN A 543 -3.73 12.49 -5.44
C ASN A 543 -2.86 11.30 -4.99
N GLY A 544 -2.78 10.25 -5.81
CA GLY A 544 -2.28 8.94 -5.41
C GLY A 544 -0.87 8.98 -4.83
N ALA A 545 0.02 9.75 -5.44
CA ALA A 545 1.39 9.93 -4.99
C ALA A 545 1.48 10.36 -3.51
N SER A 546 0.81 11.46 -3.13
CA SER A 546 0.85 11.96 -1.75
C SER A 546 0.04 11.10 -0.78
N TYR A 547 -1.07 10.52 -1.22
CA TYR A 547 -1.91 9.66 -0.39
C TYR A 547 -1.17 8.38 0.00
N TRP A 548 -0.66 7.64 -0.98
CA TRP A 548 0.00 6.37 -0.73
C TRP A 548 1.36 6.52 -0.06
N LEU A 549 2.09 7.62 -0.30
CA LEU A 549 3.28 7.95 0.49
C LEU A 549 2.96 8.07 1.98
N ARG A 550 1.81 8.65 2.33
CA ARG A 550 1.34 8.72 3.72
C ARG A 550 0.95 7.36 4.28
N VAL A 551 0.20 6.55 3.51
CA VAL A 551 -0.16 5.18 3.91
C VAL A 551 1.10 4.36 4.20
N MET A 552 2.11 4.45 3.32
CA MET A 552 3.39 3.76 3.49
C MET A 552 4.15 4.25 4.73
N ASP A 553 4.20 5.56 5.00
CA ASP A 553 4.86 6.10 6.19
C ASP A 553 4.15 5.69 7.49
N ILE A 554 2.81 5.67 7.51
CA ILE A 554 2.03 5.13 8.63
C ILE A 554 2.36 3.64 8.82
N ALA A 555 2.41 2.86 7.74
CA ALA A 555 2.71 1.43 7.78
C ALA A 555 4.11 1.13 8.34
N ARG A 556 5.10 1.96 8.00
CA ARG A 556 6.49 1.86 8.49
C ARG A 556 6.63 2.20 9.99
N ARG A 557 5.66 2.92 10.55
CA ARG A 557 5.65 3.41 11.94
C ARG A 557 4.68 2.67 12.86
N THR A 558 3.88 1.75 12.32
CA THR A 558 2.82 1.08 13.05
C THR A 558 3.05 -0.42 13.03
N THR A 559 3.07 -1.06 14.19
CA THR A 559 3.19 -2.52 14.28
C THR A 559 1.96 -3.21 13.69
N ILE A 560 2.13 -4.42 13.15
CA ILE A 560 1.00 -5.26 12.69
C ILE A 560 0.02 -5.45 13.85
N ALA A 561 0.52 -5.78 15.05
CA ALA A 561 -0.30 -5.94 16.25
C ALA A 561 -1.12 -4.68 16.61
N ARG A 562 -0.52 -3.48 16.52
CA ARG A 562 -1.25 -2.22 16.73
C ARG A 562 -2.33 -2.01 15.67
N THR A 563 -2.08 -2.42 14.44
CA THR A 563 -3.02 -2.31 13.32
C THR A 563 -4.19 -3.28 13.48
N VAL A 564 -3.93 -4.53 13.88
CA VAL A 564 -4.96 -5.55 14.17
C VAL A 564 -5.92 -5.08 15.26
N LYS A 565 -5.41 -4.42 16.31
CA LYS A 565 -6.26 -3.82 17.36
C LYS A 565 -7.26 -2.79 16.81
N CYS A 566 -6.95 -2.13 15.68
CA CYS A 566 -7.84 -1.19 15.00
C CYS A 566 -8.88 -1.88 14.11
N CYS A 567 -8.81 -3.18 13.82
CA CYS A 567 -9.75 -3.84 12.92
C CYS A 567 -11.19 -3.92 13.45
N THR A 568 -11.46 -3.50 14.69
CA THR A 568 -12.84 -3.33 15.17
C THR A 568 -13.61 -2.25 14.40
N ILE A 569 -12.92 -1.29 13.77
CA ILE A 569 -13.53 -0.19 13.00
C ILE A 569 -14.34 -0.65 11.79
N MET A 570 -14.01 -1.83 11.23
CA MET A 570 -14.70 -2.46 10.09
C MET A 570 -15.76 -3.49 10.53
N GLY A 571 -16.08 -3.53 11.83
CA GLY A 571 -17.02 -4.50 12.41
C GLY A 571 -16.47 -5.92 12.51
N ARG A 572 -15.15 -6.11 12.44
CA ARG A 572 -14.50 -7.43 12.53
C ARG A 572 -13.82 -7.62 13.88
N LYS A 573 -13.84 -8.85 14.38
CA LYS A 573 -13.08 -9.26 15.57
C LYS A 573 -11.69 -9.73 15.15
N GLU A 574 -10.74 -9.60 16.07
CA GLU A 574 -9.45 -10.26 15.95
C GLU A 574 -9.67 -11.77 15.91
N LYS A 575 -9.16 -12.41 14.86
CA LYS A 575 -9.27 -13.85 14.64
C LYS A 575 -8.14 -14.33 13.73
N GLU A 576 -7.87 -15.63 13.75
CA GLU A 576 -6.95 -16.25 12.80
C GLU A 576 -7.47 -16.11 11.36
N GLY A 577 -6.54 -15.98 10.40
CA GLY A 577 -6.86 -15.90 8.98
C GLY A 577 -7.46 -14.56 8.56
N MET A 578 -7.06 -13.47 9.21
CA MET A 578 -7.40 -12.12 8.75
C MET A 578 -6.74 -11.85 7.40
N LEU A 579 -7.49 -11.24 6.48
CA LEU A 579 -6.97 -10.84 5.17
C LEU A 579 -6.02 -9.65 5.30
N ALA A 580 -5.02 -9.58 4.44
CA ALA A 580 -4.07 -8.47 4.38
C ALA A 580 -4.79 -7.12 4.10
N ALA A 581 -5.90 -7.14 3.37
CA ALA A 581 -6.81 -6.00 3.19
C ALA A 581 -7.26 -5.38 4.52
N GLN A 582 -7.41 -6.20 5.56
CA GLN A 582 -7.81 -5.74 6.89
C GLN A 582 -6.69 -5.02 7.65
N ILE A 583 -5.43 -5.15 7.21
CA ILE A 583 -4.30 -4.35 7.68
C ILE A 583 -4.20 -3.05 6.89
N LEU A 584 -4.43 -3.08 5.57
CA LEU A 584 -4.39 -1.88 4.73
C LEU A 584 -5.51 -0.90 5.08
N TYR A 585 -6.72 -1.40 5.36
CA TYR A 585 -7.88 -0.56 5.64
C TYR A 585 -7.63 0.45 6.79
N PRO A 586 -7.19 0.06 8.01
CA PRO A 586 -6.87 1.03 9.04
C PRO A 586 -5.78 2.03 8.61
N LEU A 587 -4.72 1.57 7.92
CA LEU A 587 -3.64 2.46 7.47
C LEU A 587 -4.15 3.54 6.52
N MET A 588 -5.04 3.17 5.59
CA MET A 588 -5.74 4.07 4.69
C MET A 588 -6.66 5.03 5.44
N GLN A 589 -7.48 4.55 6.36
CA GLN A 589 -8.39 5.42 7.13
C GLN A 589 -7.62 6.40 8.03
N CYS A 590 -6.45 6.01 8.56
CA CYS A 590 -5.56 6.94 9.25
C CYS A 590 -5.00 8.01 8.30
N ALA A 591 -4.62 7.62 7.08
CA ALA A 591 -4.18 8.56 6.05
C ALA A 591 -5.30 9.55 5.64
N ASP A 592 -6.55 9.10 5.60
CA ASP A 592 -7.73 9.90 5.24
C ASP A 592 -7.88 11.15 6.13
N ILE A 593 -7.58 11.04 7.43
CA ILE A 593 -7.70 12.16 8.38
C ILE A 593 -6.83 13.35 7.93
N PHE A 594 -5.60 13.07 7.52
CA PHE A 594 -4.69 14.08 7.00
C PHE A 594 -5.00 14.46 5.55
N PHE A 595 -5.46 13.49 4.76
CA PHE A 595 -5.88 13.68 3.37
C PHE A 595 -6.99 14.71 3.25
N LEU A 596 -8.04 14.50 4.04
CA LEU A 596 -9.20 15.36 4.16
C LEU A 596 -8.92 16.61 4.99
N LYS A 597 -7.68 16.82 5.45
CA LYS A 597 -7.30 17.95 6.31
C LYS A 597 -8.30 18.14 7.46
N ALA A 598 -8.76 17.03 8.05
CA ALA A 598 -9.78 17.06 9.09
C ALA A 598 -9.19 17.69 10.35
N ASP A 599 -9.85 18.75 10.82
CA ASP A 599 -9.58 19.33 12.12
C ASP A 599 -10.28 18.53 13.22
N VAL A 600 -11.47 18.01 12.91
CA VAL A 600 -12.30 17.19 13.80
C VAL A 600 -12.71 15.89 13.11
N CYS A 601 -12.28 14.76 13.68
CA CYS A 601 -12.78 13.43 13.32
C CYS A 601 -14.12 13.21 14.02
N GLN A 602 -15.23 13.36 13.29
CA GLN A 602 -16.58 13.28 13.84
C GLN A 602 -17.28 11.97 13.44
N LEU A 603 -16.76 10.85 13.96
CA LEU A 603 -17.19 9.49 13.65
C LEU A 603 -17.79 8.81 14.90
N GLY A 604 -18.34 7.60 14.78
CA GLY A 604 -18.88 6.86 15.92
C GLY A 604 -17.80 6.46 16.94
N LEU A 605 -18.20 6.13 18.17
CA LEU A 605 -17.27 5.61 19.20
C LEU A 605 -16.51 4.34 18.76
N ASP A 606 -17.10 3.55 17.86
CA ASP A 606 -16.45 2.37 17.29
C ASP A 606 -15.23 2.70 16.40
N GLN A 607 -15.12 3.93 15.91
CA GLN A 607 -13.99 4.44 15.13
C GLN A 607 -12.86 5.04 15.99
N ARG A 608 -13.03 5.10 17.32
CA ARG A 608 -12.07 5.75 18.24
C ARG A 608 -10.63 5.27 18.09
N LYS A 609 -10.42 3.96 17.94
CA LYS A 609 -9.07 3.37 17.90
C LYS A 609 -8.21 3.88 16.73
N ILE A 610 -8.83 4.14 15.58
CA ILE A 610 -8.12 4.65 14.41
C ILE A 610 -7.86 6.15 14.51
N ASN A 611 -8.80 6.90 15.08
CA ASN A 611 -8.62 8.31 15.38
C ASN A 611 -7.47 8.51 16.40
N MET A 612 -7.35 7.63 17.39
CA MET A 612 -6.21 7.63 18.31
C MET A 612 -4.89 7.27 17.61
N LEU A 613 -4.90 6.31 16.68
CA LEU A 613 -3.70 6.01 15.88
C LEU A 613 -3.22 7.22 15.07
N ALA A 614 -4.14 8.06 14.57
CA ALA A 614 -3.76 9.29 13.88
C ALA A 614 -3.11 10.31 14.82
N ARG A 615 -3.56 10.40 16.08
CA ARG A 615 -2.88 11.22 17.11
C ARG A 615 -1.51 10.65 17.47
N ASP A 616 -1.39 9.33 17.64
CA ASP A 616 -0.10 8.63 17.86
C ASP A 616 0.87 8.93 16.70
N TYR A 617 0.38 8.87 15.46
CA TYR A 617 1.17 9.20 14.27
C TYR A 617 1.65 10.66 14.29
N CYS A 618 0.81 11.62 14.70
CA CYS A 618 1.23 13.01 14.83
C CYS A 618 2.43 13.18 15.76
N ASP A 619 2.49 12.44 16.87
CA ASP A 619 3.63 12.46 17.79
C ASP A 619 4.89 11.90 17.13
N LEU A 620 4.77 10.77 16.43
CA LEU A 620 5.89 10.12 15.74
C LEU A 620 6.51 10.99 14.63
N VAL A 621 5.70 11.76 13.91
CA VAL A 621 6.17 12.65 12.82
C VAL A 621 6.25 14.13 13.23
N LYS A 622 6.02 14.44 14.51
CA LYS A 622 6.08 15.79 15.10
C LYS A 622 5.14 16.81 14.44
N ILE A 623 3.96 16.36 14.03
CA ILE A 623 2.88 17.25 13.59
C ILE A 623 2.27 17.90 14.84
N LYS A 624 2.35 19.24 14.91
CA LYS A 624 1.88 20.00 16.08
C LYS A 624 0.37 20.00 16.25
N PHE A 625 -0.37 20.12 15.15
CA PHE A 625 -1.83 20.17 15.19
C PHE A 625 -2.38 18.75 15.02
N LYS A 626 -2.90 18.21 16.12
CA LYS A 626 -3.52 16.89 16.15
C LYS A 626 -5.02 17.03 15.81
N PRO A 627 -5.61 16.05 15.11
CA PRO A 627 -7.05 16.02 14.91
C PRO A 627 -7.77 15.87 16.25
N ILE A 628 -8.79 16.67 16.46
CA ILE A 628 -9.71 16.53 17.59
C ILE A 628 -10.63 15.35 17.29
N ILE A 629 -10.85 14.49 18.28
CA ILE A 629 -11.73 13.34 18.16
C ILE A 629 -13.04 13.68 18.83
N LEU A 630 -14.13 13.81 18.06
CA LEU A 630 -15.46 14.14 18.57
C LEU A 630 -16.40 12.97 18.24
N SER A 631 -16.33 11.93 19.07
CA SER A 631 -17.01 10.67 18.82
C SER A 631 -18.47 10.71 19.27
N HIS A 632 -19.41 10.39 18.38
CA HIS A 632 -20.84 10.40 18.68
C HIS A 632 -21.34 9.06 19.23
N HIS A 633 -22.51 9.14 19.88
CA HIS A 633 -23.21 8.01 20.48
C HIS A 633 -23.59 6.91 19.47
N MET A 634 -23.48 5.66 19.87
CA MET A 634 -23.89 4.51 19.07
C MET A 634 -25.36 4.20 19.29
N LEU A 635 -26.23 4.63 18.36
CA LEU A 635 -27.68 4.43 18.48
C LEU A 635 -28.05 2.94 18.63
N MET A 636 -28.90 2.66 19.61
CA MET A 636 -29.31 1.31 19.99
C MET A 636 -30.13 0.59 18.90
N GLY A 637 -30.05 -0.75 18.90
CA GLY A 637 -30.97 -1.59 18.14
C GLY A 637 -32.32 -1.71 18.84
N LEU A 638 -33.40 -1.91 18.06
CA LEU A 638 -34.76 -1.93 18.61
C LEU A 638 -35.07 -3.12 19.53
N LYS A 639 -34.27 -4.19 19.50
CA LYS A 639 -34.49 -5.39 20.34
C LYS A 639 -33.68 -5.30 21.64
N GLN A 640 -34.14 -6.01 22.66
CA GLN A 640 -33.48 -6.08 23.96
C GLN A 640 -32.02 -6.55 23.83
N GLY A 641 -31.10 -5.88 24.52
CA GLY A 641 -29.67 -6.24 24.56
C GLY A 641 -28.89 -5.89 23.29
N GLN A 642 -29.50 -5.20 22.32
CA GLN A 642 -28.80 -4.73 21.13
C GLN A 642 -28.23 -3.32 21.35
N GLU A 643 -26.98 -3.25 21.81
CA GLU A 643 -26.25 -1.99 22.05
C GLU A 643 -26.05 -1.14 20.78
N LYS A 644 -26.14 -1.76 19.59
CA LYS A 644 -26.01 -1.09 18.30
C LYS A 644 -26.94 -1.69 17.27
N MET A 645 -27.58 -0.85 16.48
CA MET A 645 -28.39 -1.28 15.33
C MET A 645 -27.56 -2.06 14.29
N SER A 646 -28.14 -3.12 13.71
CA SER A 646 -27.44 -3.97 12.75
C SER A 646 -28.19 -4.11 11.42
N LYS A 647 -27.46 -4.00 10.31
CA LYS A 647 -28.00 -4.29 8.97
C LYS A 647 -28.38 -5.76 8.79
N SER A 648 -27.86 -6.66 9.63
CA SER A 648 -28.11 -8.10 9.52
C SER A 648 -29.46 -8.53 10.06
N ASP A 649 -30.10 -7.70 10.89
CA ASP A 649 -31.41 -7.94 11.45
C ASP A 649 -32.31 -6.77 11.03
N PRO A 650 -33.08 -6.91 9.94
CA PRO A 650 -33.86 -5.82 9.37
C PRO A 650 -34.88 -5.19 10.31
N ASP A 651 -35.32 -5.92 11.34
CA ASP A 651 -36.25 -5.41 12.35
C ASP A 651 -35.53 -4.80 13.57
N SER A 652 -34.20 -4.90 13.64
CA SER A 652 -33.39 -4.17 14.65
C SER A 652 -33.16 -2.70 14.31
N ALA A 653 -33.43 -2.31 13.05
CA ALA A 653 -33.08 -1.00 12.51
C ALA A 653 -34.27 -0.39 11.75
N ILE A 654 -34.48 0.92 11.92
CA ILE A 654 -35.29 1.72 11.00
C ILE A 654 -34.42 2.12 9.81
N PHE A 655 -34.90 1.86 8.59
CA PHE A 655 -34.26 2.32 7.36
C PHE A 655 -34.87 3.63 6.88
N MET A 656 -34.07 4.42 6.17
CA MET A 656 -34.42 5.78 5.75
C MET A 656 -35.62 5.85 4.80
N GLU A 657 -35.92 4.76 4.11
CA GLU A 657 -37.06 4.64 3.21
C GLU A 657 -38.10 3.61 3.66
N ASP A 658 -38.09 3.19 4.93
CA ASP A 658 -39.17 2.36 5.47
C ASP A 658 -40.51 3.11 5.37
N THR A 659 -41.58 2.40 4.99
CA THR A 659 -42.93 2.98 4.93
C THR A 659 -43.45 3.32 6.32
N THR A 660 -44.54 4.08 6.38
CA THR A 660 -45.26 4.39 7.62
C THR A 660 -45.58 3.14 8.42
N GLU A 661 -46.08 2.10 7.75
CA GLU A 661 -46.48 0.83 8.36
C GLU A 661 -45.27 0.04 8.87
N HIS A 662 -44.14 0.10 8.15
CA HIS A 662 -42.91 -0.56 8.59
C HIS A 662 -42.32 0.11 9.83
N VAL A 663 -42.33 1.44 9.91
CA VAL A 663 -41.87 2.17 11.11
C VAL A 663 -42.77 1.83 12.29
N GLU A 664 -44.10 1.91 12.12
CA GLU A 664 -45.06 1.59 13.16
C GLU A 664 -44.89 0.15 13.68
N ARG A 665 -44.81 -0.83 12.77
CA ARG A 665 -44.58 -2.24 13.14
C ARG A 665 -43.30 -2.41 13.95
N LYS A 666 -42.19 -1.80 13.51
CA LYS A 666 -40.88 -1.95 14.16
C LYS A 666 -40.84 -1.29 15.54
N ILE A 667 -41.38 -0.08 15.67
CA ILE A 667 -41.43 0.65 16.94
C ILE A 667 -42.40 -0.01 17.92
N SER A 668 -43.56 -0.47 17.45
CA SER A 668 -44.52 -1.24 18.27
C SER A 668 -43.85 -2.48 18.89
N ASN A 669 -43.01 -3.18 18.13
CA ASN A 669 -42.29 -4.38 18.58
C ASN A 669 -40.97 -4.09 19.30
N ALA A 670 -40.55 -2.83 19.42
CA ALA A 670 -39.30 -2.48 20.06
C ALA A 670 -39.35 -2.73 21.58
N PHE A 671 -38.19 -3.00 22.16
CA PHE A 671 -38.01 -3.13 23.60
C PHE A 671 -38.23 -1.77 24.27
N CYS A 672 -39.24 -1.68 25.15
CA CYS A 672 -39.58 -0.46 25.89
C CYS A 672 -40.27 -0.83 27.21
N PRO A 673 -39.57 -1.47 28.15
CA PRO A 673 -40.12 -1.83 29.46
C PRO A 673 -40.57 -0.58 30.25
N ALA A 674 -41.70 -0.67 30.94
CA ALA A 674 -42.23 0.43 31.74
C ALA A 674 -41.25 0.85 32.85
N ARG A 675 -41.03 2.16 32.99
CA ARG A 675 -40.18 2.78 34.02
C ARG A 675 -38.69 2.39 34.00
N GLN A 676 -38.26 1.64 32.98
CA GLN A 676 -36.85 1.29 32.80
C GLN A 676 -36.22 2.21 31.75
N ILE A 677 -35.20 2.94 32.19
CA ILE A 677 -34.43 3.90 31.37
C ILE A 677 -33.25 3.21 30.70
N GLU A 678 -32.49 2.44 31.48
CA GLU A 678 -31.28 1.79 31.00
C GLU A 678 -31.60 0.70 29.96
N GLY A 679 -30.88 0.77 28.83
CA GLY A 679 -31.04 -0.17 27.73
C GLY A 679 -32.36 -0.03 26.97
N ASN A 680 -33.04 1.12 27.06
CA ASN A 680 -34.31 1.38 26.37
C ASN A 680 -34.09 2.11 25.02
N PRO A 681 -34.19 1.41 23.87
CA PRO A 681 -33.97 2.02 22.57
C PRO A 681 -34.97 3.12 22.22
N ILE A 682 -36.20 3.09 22.75
CA ILE A 682 -37.19 4.13 22.45
C ILE A 682 -36.80 5.46 23.10
N LEU A 683 -36.32 5.42 24.35
CA LEU A 683 -35.77 6.60 25.02
C LEU A 683 -34.47 7.07 24.36
N ASP A 684 -33.64 6.14 23.90
CA ASP A 684 -32.42 6.46 23.15
C ASP A 684 -32.72 7.27 21.86
N TYR A 685 -33.76 6.87 21.12
CA TYR A 685 -34.19 7.58 19.91
C TYR A 685 -34.78 8.96 20.25
N MET A 686 -35.51 9.07 21.37
CA MET A 686 -35.97 10.37 21.85
C MET A 686 -34.78 11.29 22.14
N LYS A 687 -33.81 10.81 22.93
CA LYS A 687 -32.64 11.57 23.38
C LYS A 687 -31.74 12.02 22.24
N ASN A 688 -31.44 11.13 21.30
CA ASN A 688 -30.39 11.35 20.31
C ASN A 688 -30.92 11.83 18.94
N ILE A 689 -32.20 11.59 18.63
CA ILE A 689 -32.80 12.00 17.35
C ILE A 689 -33.86 13.08 17.55
N ILE A 690 -34.88 12.80 18.36
CA ILE A 690 -36.11 13.61 18.36
C ILE A 690 -35.91 14.95 19.07
N PHE A 691 -35.44 14.95 20.32
CA PHE A 691 -35.15 16.21 21.03
C PHE A 691 -34.12 17.07 20.29
N PRO A 692 -32.97 16.52 19.85
CA PRO A 692 -31.98 17.29 19.12
C PRO A 692 -32.48 17.93 17.81
N LYS A 693 -33.48 17.33 17.14
CA LYS A 693 -34.05 17.87 15.90
C LYS A 693 -35.00 19.04 16.12
N HIS A 694 -35.71 19.07 17.25
CA HIS A 694 -36.63 20.16 17.61
C HIS A 694 -35.92 21.36 18.30
N ASN A 695 -34.63 21.20 18.60
CA ASN A 695 -33.66 22.28 18.87
C ASN A 695 -34.11 23.26 19.97
N ASP A 696 -34.74 22.76 21.04
CA ASP A 696 -35.28 23.49 22.19
C ASP A 696 -36.38 24.54 21.88
N GLU A 697 -36.70 24.79 20.61
CA GLU A 697 -37.71 25.77 20.18
C GLU A 697 -39.14 25.22 20.22
N LYS A 698 -39.30 23.90 20.04
CA LYS A 698 -40.62 23.25 20.05
C LYS A 698 -40.65 22.11 21.07
N PRO A 699 -41.58 22.15 22.05
CA PRO A 699 -41.73 21.05 22.98
C PRO A 699 -42.18 19.78 22.26
N VAL A 700 -41.64 18.65 22.67
CA VAL A 700 -41.98 17.32 22.14
C VAL A 700 -43.24 16.83 22.87
N GLN A 701 -44.27 16.48 22.10
CA GLN A 701 -45.53 15.97 22.66
C GLN A 701 -45.47 14.45 22.82
N VAL A 702 -45.78 13.95 24.01
CA VAL A 702 -45.97 12.53 24.27
C VAL A 702 -47.31 12.35 24.97
N ALA A 703 -48.28 11.75 24.27
CA ALA A 703 -49.69 11.78 24.64
C ALA A 703 -50.16 13.24 24.85
N ASP A 704 -50.69 13.56 26.04
CA ASP A 704 -51.22 14.89 26.37
C ASP A 704 -50.20 15.76 27.13
N VAL A 705 -48.93 15.36 27.20
CA VAL A 705 -47.87 16.05 27.96
C VAL A 705 -46.79 16.58 27.02
N SER A 706 -46.42 17.85 27.23
CA SER A 706 -45.37 18.55 26.49
C SER A 706 -44.06 18.57 27.27
N PHE A 707 -42.95 18.19 26.63
CA PHE A 707 -41.62 18.16 27.25
C PHE A 707 -40.68 19.12 26.51
N HIS A 708 -39.99 19.99 27.25
CA HIS A 708 -39.05 20.95 26.64
C HIS A 708 -37.66 20.36 26.43
N ASN A 709 -37.28 19.38 27.25
CA ASN A 709 -35.99 18.70 27.17
C ASN A 709 -36.13 17.21 27.51
N TYR A 710 -35.13 16.43 27.15
CA TYR A 710 -35.11 14.98 27.37
C TYR A 710 -35.14 14.61 28.86
N THR A 711 -34.53 15.40 29.74
CA THR A 711 -34.48 15.12 31.18
C THR A 711 -35.87 15.16 31.83
N GLU A 712 -36.75 16.06 31.39
CA GLU A 712 -38.15 16.08 31.81
C GLU A 712 -38.89 14.80 31.38
N LEU A 713 -38.71 14.37 30.13
CA LEU A 713 -39.32 13.13 29.63
C LEU A 713 -38.79 11.89 30.37
N GLU A 714 -37.48 11.80 30.58
CA GLU A 714 -36.84 10.69 31.27
C GLU A 714 -37.39 10.55 32.70
N SER A 715 -37.53 11.67 33.41
CA SER A 715 -38.12 11.72 34.76
C SER A 715 -39.60 11.30 34.76
N ALA A 716 -40.37 11.75 33.76
CA ALA A 716 -41.78 11.38 33.60
C ALA A 716 -41.95 9.88 33.26
N TYR A 717 -41.06 9.31 32.46
CA TYR A 717 -41.09 7.89 32.14
C TYR A 717 -40.66 7.04 33.35
N ALA A 718 -39.62 7.45 34.09
CA ALA A 718 -39.15 6.78 35.31
C ALA A 718 -40.22 6.76 36.41
N SER A 719 -40.96 7.86 36.57
CA SER A 719 -42.08 7.97 37.53
C SER A 719 -43.36 7.27 37.06
N GLY A 720 -43.43 6.88 35.78
CA GLY A 720 -44.60 6.22 35.18
C GLY A 720 -45.74 7.15 34.80
N VAL A 721 -45.47 8.47 34.68
CA VAL A 721 -46.40 9.45 34.10
C VAL A 721 -46.59 9.20 32.61
N VAL A 722 -45.52 8.80 31.92
CA VAL A 722 -45.55 8.37 30.51
C VAL A 722 -45.45 6.85 30.46
N ASP A 723 -46.42 6.21 29.81
CA ASP A 723 -46.42 4.77 29.58
C ASP A 723 -45.67 4.39 28.27
N PRO A 724 -45.21 3.13 28.13
CA PRO A 724 -44.50 2.65 26.94
C PRO A 724 -45.25 2.84 25.61
N ASP A 725 -46.57 2.65 25.58
CA ASP A 725 -47.34 2.69 24.35
C ASP A 725 -47.50 4.13 23.86
N SER A 726 -47.76 5.06 24.77
CA SER A 726 -47.76 6.50 24.49
C SER A 726 -46.42 6.98 23.96
N LEU A 727 -45.31 6.52 24.57
CA LEU A 727 -43.96 6.87 24.12
C LEU A 727 -43.68 6.32 22.71
N LYS A 728 -44.00 5.06 22.45
CA LYS A 728 -43.85 4.42 21.12
C LYS A 728 -44.65 5.13 20.04
N LYS A 729 -45.88 5.55 20.33
CA LYS A 729 -46.72 6.31 19.40
C LYS A 729 -46.11 7.66 19.05
N SER A 730 -45.61 8.40 20.05
CA SER A 730 -44.92 9.69 19.82
C SER A 730 -43.66 9.51 18.98
N VAL A 731 -42.82 8.52 19.30
CA VAL A 731 -41.63 8.20 18.48
C VAL A 731 -42.03 7.86 17.05
N THR A 732 -43.04 7.01 16.85
CA THR A 732 -43.53 6.64 15.51
C THR A 732 -43.96 7.85 14.70
N LEU A 733 -44.72 8.78 15.32
CA LEU A 733 -45.16 10.02 14.67
C LEU A 733 -43.96 10.84 14.20
N HIS A 734 -43.05 11.18 15.11
CA HIS A 734 -41.90 12.03 14.80
C HIS A 734 -40.94 11.39 13.80
N LEU A 735 -40.68 10.08 13.90
CA LEU A 735 -39.86 9.38 12.92
C LEU A 735 -40.51 9.43 11.53
N ASN A 736 -41.82 9.23 11.43
CA ASN A 736 -42.52 9.30 10.15
C ASN A 736 -42.47 10.71 9.55
N GLU A 737 -42.64 11.76 10.35
CA GLU A 737 -42.49 13.14 9.91
C GLU A 737 -41.07 13.42 9.37
N MET A 738 -40.04 12.94 10.05
CA MET A 738 -38.64 13.13 9.66
C MET A 738 -38.24 12.34 8.41
N LEU A 739 -38.85 11.16 8.19
CA LEU A 739 -38.59 10.32 7.02
C LEU A 739 -39.42 10.73 5.79
N GLU A 740 -40.49 11.51 5.97
CA GLU A 740 -41.38 11.91 4.89
C GLU A 740 -40.68 12.63 3.71
N PRO A 741 -39.74 13.57 3.93
CA PRO A 741 -38.99 14.18 2.83
C PRO A 741 -38.21 13.17 2.00
N VAL A 742 -37.62 12.15 2.65
CA VAL A 742 -36.87 11.08 1.99
C VAL A 742 -37.83 10.21 1.19
N ARG A 743 -38.98 9.81 1.76
CA ARG A 743 -40.00 9.02 1.03
C ARG A 743 -40.49 9.75 -0.22
N LYS A 744 -40.79 11.04 -0.11
CA LYS A 744 -41.22 11.87 -1.25
C LYS A 744 -40.15 11.95 -2.33
N HIS A 745 -38.87 12.13 -1.96
CA HIS A 745 -37.75 12.14 -2.90
C HIS A 745 -37.66 10.84 -3.70
N PHE A 746 -37.81 9.70 -3.02
CA PHE A 746 -37.70 8.37 -3.62
C PHE A 746 -39.00 7.82 -4.24
N ALA A 747 -40.08 8.60 -4.27
CA ALA A 747 -41.37 8.16 -4.83
C ALA A 747 -41.44 8.26 -6.37
N GLN A 748 -40.55 9.02 -7.01
CA GLN A 748 -40.58 9.29 -8.45
C GLN A 748 -39.19 9.57 -9.04
N GLY A 749 -39.09 9.50 -10.37
CA GLY A 749 -37.87 9.86 -11.12
C GLY A 749 -36.68 8.93 -10.89
N GLU A 750 -35.48 9.43 -11.19
CA GLU A 750 -34.22 8.67 -11.09
C GLU A 750 -33.93 8.15 -9.67
N ALA A 751 -34.36 8.88 -8.63
CA ALA A 751 -34.19 8.46 -7.24
C ALA A 751 -34.93 7.15 -6.97
N LYS A 752 -36.17 7.00 -7.47
CA LYS A 752 -36.95 5.76 -7.34
C LYS A 752 -36.25 4.57 -7.98
N GLU A 753 -35.78 4.72 -9.22
CA GLU A 753 -35.05 3.67 -9.95
C GLU A 753 -33.77 3.26 -9.21
N LEU A 754 -33.06 4.25 -8.65
CA LEU A 754 -31.86 4.02 -7.84
C LEU A 754 -32.17 3.20 -6.59
N LEU A 755 -33.27 3.50 -5.88
CA LEU A 755 -33.70 2.73 -4.71
C LEU A 755 -34.12 1.31 -5.09
N GLU A 756 -34.88 1.13 -6.16
CA GLU A 756 -35.27 -0.20 -6.66
C GLU A 756 -34.03 -1.04 -6.99
N LYS A 757 -33.03 -0.43 -7.64
CA LYS A 757 -31.75 -1.08 -7.93
C LYS A 757 -31.01 -1.47 -6.64
N VAL A 758 -30.93 -0.59 -5.64
CA VAL A 758 -30.30 -0.92 -4.35
C VAL A 758 -31.04 -2.04 -3.61
N ARG A 759 -32.38 -2.06 -3.65
CA ARG A 759 -33.21 -3.14 -3.06
C ARG A 759 -32.99 -4.50 -3.73
N SER A 760 -32.63 -4.51 -5.02
CA SER A 760 -32.30 -5.74 -5.76
C SER A 760 -30.98 -6.38 -5.32
N TYR A 761 -30.11 -5.64 -4.64
CA TYR A 761 -28.80 -6.14 -4.24
C TYR A 761 -28.88 -6.96 -2.96
N ARG A 762 -28.21 -8.11 -2.96
CA ARG A 762 -28.00 -8.91 -1.76
C ARG A 762 -26.91 -8.25 -0.91
N VAL A 763 -27.24 -7.94 0.34
CA VAL A 763 -26.26 -7.44 1.32
C VAL A 763 -25.30 -8.59 1.71
N THR A 764 -24.02 -8.45 1.39
CA THR A 764 -22.96 -9.37 1.84
C THR A 764 -22.36 -8.91 3.17
N ARG A 765 -21.98 -9.86 4.02
CA ARG A 765 -21.34 -9.58 5.32
C ARG A 765 -19.85 -9.32 5.17
#